data_AF-A0A956G6N7-F1
#
_entry.id   AF-A0A956G6N7-F1
#
_cell.length_a   1.000
_cell.length_b   1.000
_cell.length_c   1.000
_cell.angle_alpha   90.00
_cell.angle_beta   90.00
_cell.angle_gamma   90.00
#
_symmetry.space_group_name_H-M   'P 1'
#
loop_
_entity.id
_entity.type
_entity.pdbx_description
1 polymer ?
#
loop_
_entity_poly.entity_id
_entity_poly.type
_entity_poly.pdbx_seq_one_letter_code
_entity_poly.pdbx_strand_id
1 'polypeptide(L)'
;MSCAACCRLACGTLLAITIAGCSRGSASSGSGAKPHSPAPGSAVAPAKKPALPFAIDPRWRFSLARYPAAPSVATLRAAAARFKRESAFAKLPATPAIGALRPVAVDKLPPSWRTSADLQRHLRRDVPKREKSVRVRGHALIYQRLPGAKVAADGTITVSWETLRHHPRGAIYFGLAPRASIFRVQRNRLRGKVEVSKRPGLQHATFKLPRLLVRRYDVNDVRTRGHGRAYYRVELLDAQRATSHIYDNVVYFRCAKTPCAAAPTFVQLPTLLDGPHVDLLTDRGLYVTFTTDVPTHGGVLLVDRAGKVRVVHGKAPGLRHEIPVGGLRANAYYRYYALAVDRRGEVARSPVGLVRAAPRPGSSTPFMFSVMTDSRAAKDIGEASYRGVNMSVLRRHLERALLRGAAMVLFPGDLADGYTTEAADLRRQLEAFAWVAQPTDTHIPIYEGMGNHEQLIDAWSSGWCADHRGGPENSQTVFAKVFTNPTNAPEPTPGEPTYKENVYSFDYGNAHFVVLNSNYFYRSHPFRDDHPVGKRGYREGWVTKPQLAWLDKDLAAARKRGARHSFVFTHEPAFPNGGHAKDAMYYHGDPASVRRRNALWRILVKHEVRGAFFGDEHNYSRTLVDQRVDPSFSYPIFAVTTGGAGAPYYAQNRALPWTKSVKRFSAQRNQVFVYVDGDRVEAETVSVTGETIDRFSLSDPR
;
A
#
# COMPACT_ATOMS: atom_id res chain seq x y z
N MET A 1 59.17 12.74 -6.81
CA MET A 1 59.33 14.22 -6.73
C MET A 1 58.13 14.80 -5.99
N SER A 2 58.28 15.96 -5.34
CA SER A 2 57.23 16.62 -4.56
C SER A 2 56.70 17.85 -5.29
N CYS A 3 55.42 18.19 -5.15
CA CYS A 3 55.02 19.57 -4.81
C CYS A 3 53.54 19.74 -4.41
N ALA A 4 53.33 20.81 -3.64
CA ALA A 4 52.08 21.44 -3.23
C ALA A 4 51.72 22.58 -4.24
N ALA A 5 50.64 23.37 -4.18
CA ALA A 5 49.26 23.24 -3.67
C ALA A 5 48.43 24.51 -4.04
N CYS A 6 47.14 24.52 -3.67
CA CYS A 6 46.29 25.68 -3.32
C CYS A 6 45.62 26.59 -4.40
N CYS A 7 44.42 27.05 -4.00
CA CYS A 7 43.69 28.29 -4.40
C CYS A 7 43.05 28.41 -5.81
N ARG A 8 41.95 29.17 -6.01
CA ARG A 8 40.74 29.51 -5.18
C ARG A 8 39.73 30.35 -6.02
N LEU A 9 38.41 30.26 -5.72
CA LEU A 9 37.30 31.15 -6.17
C LEU A 9 37.00 31.20 -7.70
N ALA A 10 35.86 31.73 -8.22
CA ALA A 10 34.46 31.86 -7.74
C ALA A 10 33.50 32.29 -8.90
N CYS A 11 32.16 32.20 -8.69
CA CYS A 11 31.06 32.58 -9.61
C CYS A 11 31.00 31.76 -10.92
N GLY A 12 29.92 31.68 -11.72
CA GLY A 12 28.62 32.38 -11.86
C GLY A 12 28.37 32.54 -13.38
N THR A 13 27.22 32.30 -14.02
CA THR A 13 25.80 32.50 -13.67
C THR A 13 24.92 31.59 -14.57
N LEU A 14 23.58 31.65 -14.45
CA LEU A 14 22.59 30.92 -15.27
C LEU A 14 22.71 31.22 -16.78
N LEU A 15 22.25 30.27 -17.61
CA LEU A 15 21.83 30.52 -18.99
C LEU A 15 20.39 30.07 -19.19
N ALA A 16 19.58 30.89 -19.86
CA ALA A 16 18.23 30.55 -20.33
C ALA A 16 18.10 31.04 -21.77
N ILE A 17 17.51 30.21 -22.66
CA ILE A 17 17.33 30.54 -24.07
C ILE A 17 15.87 30.33 -24.45
N THR A 18 15.19 31.43 -24.77
CA THR A 18 13.91 31.45 -25.48
C THR A 18 14.15 31.25 -26.97
N ILE A 19 13.27 30.49 -27.63
CA ILE A 19 13.22 30.38 -29.10
C ILE A 19 12.13 31.32 -29.62
N ALA A 20 12.50 32.23 -30.51
CA ALA A 20 11.58 33.02 -31.33
C ALA A 20 11.73 32.57 -32.80
N GLY A 21 10.63 32.56 -33.55
CA GLY A 21 10.63 32.14 -34.96
C GLY A 21 10.81 33.29 -35.95
N CYS A 22 11.14 32.95 -37.20
CA CYS A 22 11.10 33.84 -38.37
C CYS A 22 10.62 33.07 -39.62
N SER A 23 10.38 33.76 -40.75
CA SER A 23 9.47 33.27 -41.80
C SER A 23 9.74 33.80 -43.23
N ARG A 24 9.10 33.15 -44.21
CA ARG A 24 8.81 33.55 -45.62
C ARG A 24 9.80 33.17 -46.74
N GLY A 25 9.21 32.96 -47.94
CA GLY A 25 9.86 32.89 -49.27
C GLY A 25 9.98 31.46 -49.84
N SER A 26 9.65 31.15 -51.11
CA SER A 26 8.89 31.90 -52.15
C SER A 26 8.33 30.93 -53.24
N ALA A 27 7.61 31.43 -54.25
CA ALA A 27 6.89 30.67 -55.30
C ALA A 27 7.82 30.03 -56.38
N SER A 28 7.40 29.32 -57.46
CA SER A 28 6.11 29.16 -58.20
C SER A 28 6.14 27.84 -59.05
N SER A 29 5.30 27.49 -60.05
CA SER A 29 4.10 28.03 -60.75
C SER A 29 3.38 26.91 -61.55
N GLY A 30 2.11 27.13 -61.98
CA GLY A 30 1.37 26.34 -62.99
C GLY A 30 0.81 24.98 -62.55
N SER A 31 -0.26 24.40 -63.11
CA SER A 31 -1.40 24.86 -63.96
C SER A 31 -2.56 23.85 -63.70
N GLY A 32 -3.84 24.00 -64.07
CA GLY A 32 -4.57 24.95 -64.91
C GLY A 32 -5.84 24.28 -65.48
N ALA A 33 -6.90 24.09 -64.68
CA ALA A 33 -8.14 23.43 -65.11
C ALA A 33 -9.42 24.02 -64.44
N LYS A 34 -10.58 23.87 -65.08
CA LYS A 34 -11.87 24.47 -64.66
C LYS A 34 -12.60 23.67 -63.56
N PRO A 35 -13.46 24.31 -62.74
CA PRO A 35 -14.22 23.63 -61.70
C PRO A 35 -15.45 22.89 -62.27
N HIS A 36 -15.61 21.62 -61.93
CA HIS A 36 -16.91 20.93 -61.99
C HIS A 36 -17.65 21.10 -60.67
N SER A 37 -18.93 21.46 -60.73
CA SER A 37 -19.79 21.52 -59.55
C SER A 37 -20.26 20.10 -59.18
N PRO A 38 -20.02 19.60 -57.95
CA PRO A 38 -20.63 18.36 -57.50
C PRO A 38 -22.11 18.58 -57.14
N ALA A 39 -22.95 17.58 -57.45
CA ALA A 39 -24.36 17.56 -57.08
C ALA A 39 -24.56 17.52 -55.54
N PRO A 40 -25.74 17.88 -55.00
CA PRO A 40 -25.98 17.90 -53.56
C PRO A 40 -25.99 16.48 -52.96
N GLY A 41 -24.81 16.03 -52.51
CA GLY A 41 -24.67 14.82 -51.71
C GLY A 41 -25.44 14.91 -50.40
N SER A 42 -26.08 13.81 -50.00
CA SER A 42 -26.94 13.75 -48.82
C SER A 42 -26.25 14.28 -47.56
N ALA A 43 -26.95 15.12 -46.78
CA ALA A 43 -26.47 15.62 -45.51
C ALA A 43 -26.22 14.47 -44.52
N VAL A 44 -24.97 14.05 -44.39
CA VAL A 44 -24.53 13.11 -43.35
C VAL A 44 -24.79 13.77 -42.00
N ALA A 45 -25.77 13.26 -41.26
CA ALA A 45 -26.13 13.81 -39.96
C ALA A 45 -24.86 13.86 -39.07
N PRO A 46 -24.57 14.99 -38.41
CA PRO A 46 -23.31 15.16 -37.70
C PRO A 46 -23.19 14.07 -36.64
N ALA A 47 -22.16 13.22 -36.78
CA ALA A 47 -21.95 12.07 -35.91
C ALA A 47 -22.03 12.52 -34.45
N LYS A 48 -22.98 11.96 -33.68
CA LYS A 48 -23.23 12.35 -32.29
C LYS A 48 -21.90 12.36 -31.56
N LYS A 49 -21.44 13.54 -31.13
CA LYS A 49 -20.23 13.67 -30.30
C LYS A 49 -20.35 12.65 -29.17
N PRO A 50 -19.38 11.75 -28.97
CA PRO A 50 -19.48 10.73 -27.92
C PRO A 50 -19.74 11.46 -26.60
N ALA A 51 -20.84 11.10 -25.93
CA ALA A 51 -21.29 11.81 -24.75
C ALA A 51 -20.15 11.84 -23.73
N LEU A 52 -19.82 13.04 -23.23
CA LEU A 52 -18.65 13.25 -22.37
C LEU A 52 -18.70 12.25 -21.20
N PRO A 53 -17.77 11.27 -21.14
CA PRO A 53 -17.98 10.07 -20.35
C PRO A 53 -17.96 10.39 -18.86
N PHE A 54 -19.14 10.44 -18.25
CA PHE A 54 -19.45 10.76 -16.85
C PHE A 54 -18.58 11.89 -16.23
N ALA A 55 -19.12 13.11 -16.21
CA ALA A 55 -18.58 14.16 -15.36
C ALA A 55 -18.62 13.69 -13.89
N ILE A 56 -17.47 13.66 -13.22
CA ILE A 56 -17.36 13.20 -11.83
C ILE A 56 -18.18 14.14 -10.94
N ASP A 57 -19.36 13.67 -10.53
CA ASP A 57 -20.29 14.39 -9.67
C ASP A 57 -19.53 14.98 -8.44
N PRO A 58 -19.57 16.32 -8.22
CA PRO A 58 -18.91 16.95 -7.08
C PRO A 58 -19.29 16.34 -5.73
N ARG A 59 -20.45 15.66 -5.61
CA ARG A 59 -20.85 14.92 -4.40
C ARG A 59 -19.83 13.84 -4.01
N TRP A 60 -19.05 13.30 -4.94
CA TRP A 60 -18.06 12.28 -4.63
C TRP A 60 -16.92 12.83 -3.78
N ARG A 61 -16.45 14.05 -4.07
CA ARG A 61 -15.22 14.61 -3.50
C ARG A 61 -15.23 14.63 -1.97
N PHE A 62 -14.05 14.39 -1.39
CA PHE A 62 -13.85 14.48 0.05
C PHE A 62 -14.12 15.90 0.56
N SER A 63 -14.85 16.01 1.67
CA SER A 63 -15.14 17.29 2.33
C SER A 63 -15.16 17.14 3.85
N LEU A 64 -14.36 17.96 4.53
CA LEU A 64 -14.29 17.99 5.99
C LEU A 64 -15.62 18.37 6.66
N ALA A 65 -16.50 19.09 5.95
CA ALA A 65 -17.81 19.53 6.46
C ALA A 65 -18.83 18.39 6.63
N ARG A 66 -18.56 17.20 6.08
CA ARG A 66 -19.40 16.00 6.27
C ARG A 66 -19.17 15.35 7.64
N TYR A 67 -17.97 15.50 8.17
CA TYR A 67 -17.55 14.92 9.45
C TYR A 67 -17.96 15.83 10.62
N PRO A 68 -18.06 15.28 11.85
CA PRO A 68 -18.34 16.07 13.05
C PRO A 68 -17.39 17.26 13.24
N ALA A 69 -17.72 18.19 14.13
CA ALA A 69 -16.75 19.18 14.61
C ALA A 69 -15.54 18.48 15.27
N ALA A 70 -14.38 19.14 15.28
CA ALA A 70 -13.24 18.66 16.08
C ALA A 70 -13.50 18.99 17.56
N PRO A 71 -13.44 18.03 18.50
CA PRO A 71 -13.71 18.33 19.92
C PRO A 71 -12.70 19.31 20.51
N SER A 72 -13.13 20.05 21.54
CA SER A 72 -12.26 21.00 22.23
C SER A 72 -11.06 20.31 22.88
N VAL A 73 -9.98 21.07 23.11
CA VAL A 73 -8.78 20.54 23.80
C VAL A 73 -9.13 20.05 25.22
N ALA A 74 -10.10 20.69 25.90
CA ALA A 74 -10.61 20.26 27.18
C ALA A 74 -11.37 18.92 27.09
N THR A 75 -12.25 18.76 26.11
CA THR A 75 -12.99 17.50 25.85
C THR A 75 -12.04 16.33 25.61
N LEU A 76 -11.02 16.53 24.76
CA LEU A 76 -10.00 15.51 24.46
C LEU A 76 -9.13 15.18 25.69
N ARG A 77 -8.92 16.13 26.60
CA ARG A 77 -8.21 15.91 27.87
C ARG A 77 -9.05 15.13 28.87
N ALA A 78 -10.32 15.48 29.04
CA ALA A 78 -11.25 14.76 29.90
C ALA A 78 -11.39 13.30 29.46
N ALA A 79 -11.52 13.04 28.15
CA ALA A 79 -11.57 11.70 27.59
C ALA A 79 -10.26 10.91 27.79
N ALA A 80 -9.09 11.53 27.60
CA ALA A 80 -7.79 10.87 27.85
C ALA A 80 -7.55 10.58 29.35
N ALA A 81 -7.97 11.49 30.24
CA ALA A 81 -7.90 11.30 31.69
C ALA A 81 -8.88 10.22 32.18
N ARG A 82 -10.09 10.16 31.59
CA ARG A 82 -11.05 9.06 31.80
C ARG A 82 -10.43 7.72 31.37
N PHE A 83 -9.95 7.64 30.12
CA PHE A 83 -9.30 6.45 29.57
C PHE A 83 -8.17 5.96 30.49
N LYS A 84 -7.28 6.86 30.95
CA LYS A 84 -6.22 6.51 31.93
C LYS A 84 -6.75 5.85 33.20
N ARG A 85 -7.82 6.39 33.82
CA ARG A 85 -8.39 5.83 35.06
C ARG A 85 -9.05 4.47 34.84
N GLU A 86 -9.63 4.26 33.67
CA GLU A 86 -10.35 3.03 33.29
C GLU A 86 -9.41 1.94 32.72
N SER A 87 -8.13 2.23 32.50
CA SER A 87 -7.12 1.27 32.03
C SER A 87 -6.28 0.70 33.18
N ALA A 88 -6.02 -0.61 33.16
CA ALA A 88 -5.21 -1.31 34.17
C ALA A 88 -3.68 -1.09 34.00
N PHE A 89 -3.27 0.11 33.59
CA PHE A 89 -1.95 0.40 33.02
C PHE A 89 -0.77 0.10 33.96
N ALA A 90 -0.96 0.16 35.28
CA ALA A 90 0.09 -0.14 36.25
C ALA A 90 0.62 -1.59 36.17
N LYS A 91 -0.17 -2.52 35.61
CA LYS A 91 0.22 -3.93 35.41
C LYS A 91 1.00 -4.19 34.11
N LEU A 92 1.28 -3.15 33.32
CA LEU A 92 1.98 -3.28 32.04
C LEU A 92 3.48 -3.61 32.22
N PRO A 93 4.05 -4.53 31.42
CA PRO A 93 5.46 -4.90 31.51
C PRO A 93 6.39 -3.71 31.20
N ALA A 94 7.59 -3.75 31.79
CA ALA A 94 8.60 -2.70 31.65
C ALA A 94 9.42 -2.77 30.35
N THR A 95 9.25 -3.83 29.57
CA THR A 95 10.02 -4.15 28.36
C THR A 95 9.09 -4.40 27.16
N PRO A 96 9.44 -3.94 25.94
CA PRO A 96 10.56 -3.05 25.62
C PRO A 96 10.43 -1.67 26.32
N ALA A 97 11.58 -1.09 26.66
CA ALA A 97 11.65 0.25 27.25
C ALA A 97 11.52 1.33 26.15
N ILE A 98 11.04 2.52 26.52
CA ILE A 98 10.75 3.59 25.55
C ILE A 98 11.99 4.00 24.75
N GLY A 99 11.85 4.11 23.42
CA GLY A 99 12.97 4.37 22.54
C GLY A 99 14.05 3.28 22.47
N ALA A 100 13.76 2.04 22.89
CA ALA A 100 14.68 0.92 22.72
C ALA A 100 14.88 0.57 21.23
N LEU A 101 16.08 0.10 20.90
CA LEU A 101 16.42 -0.35 19.54
C LEU A 101 15.78 -1.72 19.28
N ARG A 102 14.73 -1.74 18.45
CA ARG A 102 14.03 -2.98 18.09
C ARG A 102 14.92 -3.85 17.21
N PRO A 103 15.26 -5.09 17.60
CA PRO A 103 16.07 -5.98 16.78
C PRO A 103 15.32 -6.37 15.51
N VAL A 104 16.01 -6.36 14.38
CA VAL A 104 15.57 -7.12 13.21
C VAL A 104 16.11 -8.54 13.40
N ALA A 105 15.27 -9.56 13.27
CA ALA A 105 15.69 -10.96 13.39
C ALA A 105 16.39 -11.42 12.10
N VAL A 106 17.57 -10.83 11.84
CA VAL A 106 18.41 -11.10 10.67
C VAL A 106 19.23 -12.35 10.91
N ASP A 107 19.33 -13.23 9.91
CA ASP A 107 20.28 -14.33 10.00
C ASP A 107 21.72 -13.79 9.87
N LYS A 108 22.60 -14.26 10.77
CA LYS A 108 23.98 -13.79 10.92
C LYS A 108 24.91 -14.25 9.80
N LEU A 109 24.62 -15.38 9.14
CA LEU A 109 25.45 -15.78 8.00
C LEU A 109 25.17 -14.85 6.79
N PRO A 110 26.19 -14.54 5.97
CA PRO A 110 25.95 -13.78 4.74
C PRO A 110 24.97 -14.54 3.82
N PRO A 111 24.01 -13.85 3.18
CA PRO A 111 23.14 -14.50 2.22
C PRO A 111 23.96 -14.95 1.00
N SER A 112 23.59 -16.10 0.44
CA SER A 112 24.21 -16.62 -0.77
C SER A 112 23.92 -15.71 -1.97
N TRP A 113 22.69 -15.23 -2.09
CA TRP A 113 22.23 -14.34 -3.17
C TRP A 113 21.76 -13.00 -2.58
N ARG A 114 22.15 -11.88 -3.23
CA ARG A 114 22.10 -10.52 -2.66
C ARG A 114 20.98 -9.65 -3.22
N THR A 115 20.30 -10.12 -4.27
CA THR A 115 19.18 -9.47 -4.98
C THR A 115 18.29 -10.53 -5.63
N SER A 116 17.06 -10.15 -6.00
CA SER A 116 16.19 -10.97 -6.87
C SER A 116 16.74 -11.14 -8.30
N ALA A 117 17.63 -10.25 -8.76
CA ALA A 117 18.35 -10.41 -10.02
C ALA A 117 19.43 -11.51 -9.96
N ASP A 118 20.05 -11.73 -8.80
CA ASP A 118 20.98 -12.84 -8.58
C ASP A 118 20.23 -14.18 -8.59
N LEU A 119 19.05 -14.23 -7.96
CA LEU A 119 18.10 -15.35 -8.02
C LEU A 119 17.76 -15.70 -9.49
N GLN A 120 17.27 -14.73 -10.28
CA GLN A 120 16.96 -14.96 -11.70
C GLN A 120 18.19 -15.29 -12.58
N ARG A 121 19.41 -14.97 -12.13
CA ARG A 121 20.65 -15.34 -12.83
C ARG A 121 21.06 -16.78 -12.55
N HIS A 122 21.00 -17.22 -11.29
CA HIS A 122 21.37 -18.58 -10.88
C HIS A 122 20.32 -19.65 -11.20
N LEU A 123 19.09 -19.25 -11.53
CA LEU A 123 18.05 -20.15 -12.06
C LEU A 123 18.27 -20.53 -13.54
N ARG A 124 19.27 -19.94 -14.20
CA ARG A 124 19.72 -20.35 -15.53
C ARG A 124 20.56 -21.62 -15.43
N ARG A 125 20.79 -22.29 -16.56
CA ARG A 125 21.63 -23.50 -16.62
C ARG A 125 23.05 -23.20 -16.11
N ASP A 126 23.78 -24.26 -15.76
CA ASP A 126 25.21 -24.26 -15.40
C ASP A 126 25.58 -23.90 -13.93
N VAL A 127 24.61 -23.85 -13.00
CA VAL A 127 24.89 -23.86 -11.55
C VAL A 127 24.90 -25.31 -11.02
N PRO A 128 25.93 -25.75 -10.27
CA PRO A 128 25.97 -27.09 -9.68
C PRO A 128 24.73 -27.45 -8.85
N LYS A 129 24.31 -28.71 -8.90
CA LYS A 129 23.18 -29.22 -8.10
C LYS A 129 23.45 -29.02 -6.61
N ARG A 130 22.47 -28.48 -5.88
CA ARG A 130 22.50 -28.34 -4.42
C ARG A 130 21.24 -28.94 -3.84
N GLU A 131 21.39 -29.91 -2.95
CA GLU A 131 20.29 -30.57 -2.23
C GLU A 131 19.71 -29.65 -1.14
N LYS A 132 20.58 -28.90 -0.46
CA LYS A 132 20.23 -27.96 0.61
C LYS A 132 19.93 -26.57 0.06
N SER A 133 18.93 -25.91 0.65
CA SER A 133 18.49 -24.59 0.20
C SER A 133 19.53 -23.50 0.46
N VAL A 134 19.62 -22.54 -0.47
CA VAL A 134 20.48 -21.36 -0.39
C VAL A 134 19.74 -20.15 0.18
N ARG A 135 20.49 -19.21 0.75
CA ARG A 135 19.94 -18.04 1.46
C ARG A 135 19.81 -16.83 0.53
N VAL A 136 18.62 -16.25 0.46
CA VAL A 136 18.24 -15.17 -0.46
C VAL A 136 17.75 -13.96 0.34
N ARG A 137 18.50 -12.85 0.29
CA ARG A 137 18.08 -11.59 0.90
C ARG A 137 17.67 -10.63 -0.22
N GLY A 138 16.38 -10.62 -0.56
CA GLY A 138 15.84 -9.97 -1.74
C GLY A 138 16.09 -8.46 -1.78
N HIS A 139 15.78 -7.77 -0.67
CA HIS A 139 16.08 -6.35 -0.49
C HIS A 139 17.40 -6.14 0.29
N ALA A 140 18.02 -4.98 0.08
CA ALA A 140 19.33 -4.60 0.61
C ALA A 140 19.33 -4.26 2.12
N LEU A 141 18.81 -5.14 2.99
CA LEU A 141 18.73 -4.91 4.44
C LEU A 141 20.05 -4.40 5.07
N ILE A 142 19.96 -3.25 5.75
CA ILE A 142 21.09 -2.55 6.39
C ILE A 142 21.02 -2.55 7.92
N TYR A 143 19.83 -2.55 8.52
CA TYR A 143 19.66 -2.44 9.98
C TYR A 143 19.77 -3.80 10.68
N GLN A 144 20.59 -3.85 11.72
CA GLN A 144 20.58 -4.92 12.73
C GLN A 144 19.55 -4.61 13.82
N ARG A 145 19.44 -3.32 14.20
CA ARG A 145 18.37 -2.83 15.07
C ARG A 145 17.81 -1.51 14.50
N LEU A 146 16.49 -1.44 14.40
CA LEU A 146 15.78 -0.31 13.80
C LEU A 146 15.95 0.99 14.60
N PRO A 147 15.94 2.17 13.95
CA PRO A 147 16.07 3.46 14.61
C PRO A 147 15.04 3.71 15.72
N GLY A 148 15.50 3.82 16.96
CA GLY A 148 14.69 4.15 18.15
C GLY A 148 15.03 5.53 18.70
N ALA A 149 14.02 6.22 19.25
CA ALA A 149 14.13 7.62 19.68
C ALA A 149 13.76 7.81 21.17
N LYS A 150 14.58 8.59 21.89
CA LYS A 150 14.31 9.05 23.26
C LYS A 150 14.19 10.57 23.29
N VAL A 151 13.33 11.12 24.14
CA VAL A 151 13.17 12.58 24.36
C VAL A 151 13.44 12.90 25.83
N ALA A 152 14.52 13.64 26.09
CA ALA A 152 14.88 14.12 27.42
C ALA A 152 14.00 15.30 27.87
N ALA A 153 14.03 15.63 29.17
CA ALA A 153 13.22 16.68 29.76
C ALA A 153 13.47 18.07 29.17
N ASP A 154 14.68 18.36 28.67
CA ASP A 154 15.04 19.62 27.98
C ASP A 154 14.64 19.64 26.49
N GLY A 155 14.02 18.58 26.00
CA GLY A 155 13.67 18.41 24.58
C GLY A 155 14.81 17.92 23.70
N THR A 156 15.92 17.42 24.25
CA THR A 156 16.90 16.67 23.46
C THR A 156 16.26 15.36 22.98
N ILE A 157 16.02 15.26 21.67
CA ILE A 157 15.74 14.01 21.00
C ILE A 157 17.08 13.34 20.68
N THR A 158 17.27 12.13 21.17
CA THR A 158 18.37 11.24 20.78
C THR A 158 17.78 10.08 19.99
N VAL A 159 18.14 9.97 18.71
CA VAL A 159 17.80 8.83 17.85
C VAL A 159 19.05 7.95 17.71
N SER A 160 18.93 6.66 17.96
CA SER A 160 20.02 5.69 17.82
C SER A 160 19.61 4.56 16.88
N TRP A 161 20.58 3.94 16.20
CA TRP A 161 20.35 2.77 15.32
C TRP A 161 21.63 1.94 15.19
N GLU A 162 21.48 0.65 14.82
CA GLU A 162 22.63 -0.22 14.58
C GLU A 162 22.52 -0.90 13.20
N THR A 163 23.59 -0.81 12.40
CA THR A 163 23.67 -1.41 11.07
C THR A 163 24.46 -2.72 11.06
N LEU A 164 24.07 -3.66 10.20
CA LEU A 164 24.71 -4.97 9.97
C LEU A 164 26.14 -4.88 9.41
N ARG A 165 26.56 -3.69 8.98
CA ARG A 165 27.82 -3.40 8.29
C ARG A 165 28.35 -2.05 8.73
N HIS A 166 29.66 -1.84 8.66
CA HIS A 166 30.22 -0.51 8.76
C HIS A 166 29.73 0.36 7.59
N HIS A 167 29.50 1.64 7.86
CA HIS A 167 28.86 2.57 6.96
C HIS A 167 29.32 3.99 7.31
N PRO A 168 29.54 4.90 6.33
CA PRO A 168 29.86 6.30 6.63
C PRO A 168 28.80 6.99 7.51
N ARG A 169 29.15 8.14 8.09
CA ARG A 169 28.26 8.95 8.94
C ARG A 169 26.97 9.28 8.18
N GLY A 170 25.83 8.82 8.70
CA GLY A 170 24.52 9.05 8.08
C GLY A 170 24.07 10.50 8.10
N ALA A 171 22.94 10.77 7.44
CA ALA A 171 22.18 11.99 7.65
C ALA A 171 20.92 11.69 8.48
N ILE A 172 20.45 12.69 9.24
CA ILE A 172 19.14 12.63 9.89
C ILE A 172 18.47 14.00 9.80
N TYR A 173 17.17 14.00 9.56
CA TYR A 173 16.35 15.20 9.41
C TYR A 173 15.14 15.11 10.32
N PHE A 174 14.78 16.22 10.95
CA PHE A 174 13.65 16.33 11.87
C PHE A 174 12.59 17.29 11.33
N GLY A 175 11.33 16.98 11.59
CA GLY A 175 10.18 17.70 11.05
C GLY A 175 8.92 17.62 11.90
N LEU A 176 7.91 18.38 11.49
CA LEU A 176 6.55 18.35 12.02
C LEU A 176 5.56 18.06 10.88
N ALA A 177 4.40 17.52 11.21
CA ALA A 177 3.26 17.41 10.28
C ALA A 177 2.38 18.67 10.39
N PRO A 178 2.00 19.34 9.27
CA PRO A 178 1.11 20.50 9.33
C PRO A 178 -0.27 20.20 9.95
N ARG A 179 -0.82 21.12 10.75
CA ARG A 179 -2.18 20.99 11.33
C ARG A 179 -3.28 21.12 10.27
N ALA A 180 -3.04 21.87 9.20
CA ALA A 180 -4.00 22.05 8.10
C ALA A 180 -4.18 20.78 7.23
N SER A 181 -3.11 20.01 6.99
CA SER A 181 -3.17 18.81 6.14
C SER A 181 -3.90 17.65 6.83
N ILE A 182 -4.86 17.02 6.16
CA ILE A 182 -5.55 15.82 6.66
C ILE A 182 -4.57 14.65 6.84
N PHE A 183 -3.73 14.41 5.82
CA PHE A 183 -2.79 13.29 5.67
C PHE A 183 -1.68 13.20 6.72
N ARG A 184 -1.41 14.27 7.48
CA ARG A 184 -0.34 14.33 8.51
C ARG A 184 1.07 13.92 8.05
N VAL A 185 1.35 13.92 6.74
CA VAL A 185 2.69 13.64 6.22
C VAL A 185 3.71 14.63 6.79
N GLN A 186 4.89 14.09 7.12
CA GLN A 186 6.00 14.84 7.69
C GLN A 186 6.53 15.92 6.75
N ARG A 187 6.93 17.08 7.31
CA ARG A 187 7.75 18.07 6.61
C ARG A 187 9.07 18.25 7.35
N ASN A 188 10.10 17.56 6.85
CA ASN A 188 11.47 17.67 7.36
C ASN A 188 11.99 19.09 7.14
N ARG A 189 12.60 19.69 8.18
CA ARG A 189 12.98 21.11 8.18
C ARG A 189 14.38 21.40 8.72
N LEU A 190 14.89 20.57 9.64
CA LEU A 190 16.20 20.79 10.28
C LEU A 190 17.01 19.49 10.34
N ARG A 191 18.31 19.56 10.03
CA ARG A 191 19.25 18.42 10.16
C ARG A 191 19.66 18.22 11.62
N GLY A 192 19.74 16.98 12.07
CA GLY A 192 20.28 16.62 13.40
C GLY A 192 21.81 16.47 13.39
N LYS A 193 22.42 16.51 14.58
CA LYS A 193 23.86 16.24 14.76
C LYS A 193 24.05 14.73 14.90
N VAL A 194 24.39 14.05 13.81
CA VAL A 194 24.81 12.64 13.84
C VAL A 194 26.21 12.53 14.45
N GLU A 195 26.42 11.58 15.34
CA GLU A 195 27.68 11.25 16.00
C GLU A 195 28.00 9.77 15.75
N VAL A 196 29.25 9.46 15.44
CA VAL A 196 29.71 8.10 15.15
C VAL A 196 30.15 7.47 16.48
N SER A 197 29.62 6.31 16.83
CA SER A 197 30.04 5.60 18.04
C SER A 197 31.42 4.96 17.85
N LYS A 198 32.15 4.75 18.95
CA LYS A 198 33.34 3.90 18.97
C LYS A 198 33.00 2.43 18.64
N ARG A 199 31.74 2.01 18.82
CA ARG A 199 31.24 0.68 18.43
C ARG A 199 30.85 0.69 16.95
N PRO A 200 31.47 -0.13 16.08
CA PRO A 200 31.09 -0.22 14.67
C PRO A 200 29.60 -0.53 14.47
N GLY A 201 29.01 0.05 13.42
CA GLY A 201 27.59 -0.11 13.07
C GLY A 201 26.60 0.65 13.96
N LEU A 202 26.94 0.94 15.23
CA LEU A 202 26.12 1.77 16.10
C LEU A 202 26.35 3.26 15.78
N GLN A 203 25.27 3.98 15.47
CA GLN A 203 25.30 5.45 15.35
C GLN A 203 24.17 6.06 16.19
N HIS A 204 24.36 7.30 16.62
CA HIS A 204 23.33 8.08 17.29
C HIS A 204 23.32 9.51 16.78
N ALA A 205 22.22 10.22 16.99
CA ALA A 205 22.07 11.59 16.56
C ALA A 205 21.21 12.40 17.51
N THR A 206 21.63 13.64 17.77
CA THR A 206 20.97 14.54 18.71
C THR A 206 20.29 15.71 18.01
N PHE A 207 19.14 16.12 18.54
CA PHE A 207 18.38 17.28 18.06
C PHE A 207 17.60 17.95 19.20
N LYS A 208 17.65 19.28 19.31
CA LYS A 208 16.88 20.04 20.30
C LYS A 208 15.48 20.37 19.76
N LEU A 209 14.46 19.66 20.24
CA LEU A 209 13.04 19.82 19.88
C LEU A 209 12.54 21.28 19.88
N PRO A 210 12.89 22.17 20.84
CA PRO A 210 12.49 23.57 20.81
C PRO A 210 12.81 24.30 19.50
N ARG A 211 13.82 23.87 18.73
CA ARG A 211 14.15 24.45 17.41
C ARG A 211 13.06 24.24 16.35
N LEU A 212 12.20 23.24 16.49
CA LEU A 212 10.99 23.08 15.65
C LEU A 212 9.80 23.90 16.17
N LEU A 213 9.80 24.29 17.44
CA LEU A 213 8.64 24.89 18.10
C LEU A 213 8.66 26.44 18.10
N VAL A 214 9.68 27.07 17.52
CA VAL A 214 9.69 28.52 17.31
C VAL A 214 8.51 28.97 16.43
N ARG A 215 7.95 30.17 16.66
CA ARG A 215 6.68 30.63 16.03
C ARG A 215 6.65 30.48 14.50
N ARG A 216 7.80 30.62 13.82
CA ARG A 216 7.93 30.47 12.36
C ARG A 216 7.95 29.02 11.85
N TYR A 217 8.09 28.01 12.72
CA TYR A 217 8.23 26.59 12.35
C TYR A 217 7.20 25.65 13.02
N ASP A 218 6.49 26.09 14.06
CA ASP A 218 5.46 25.29 14.76
C ASP A 218 4.15 25.16 13.94
N VAL A 219 4.23 24.45 12.81
CA VAL A 219 3.11 24.20 11.90
C VAL A 219 2.04 23.25 12.47
N ASN A 220 2.14 22.83 13.74
CA ASN A 220 1.17 21.92 14.39
C ASN A 220 0.42 22.55 15.59
N ASP A 221 0.76 23.80 15.95
CA ASP A 221 0.36 24.50 17.18
C ASP A 221 0.78 23.77 18.48
N VAL A 222 1.94 23.10 18.46
CA VAL A 222 2.45 22.33 19.61
C VAL A 222 2.53 23.21 20.86
N ARG A 223 3.03 24.45 20.74
CA ARG A 223 3.16 25.38 21.87
C ARG A 223 1.82 25.66 22.54
N THR A 224 0.78 25.97 21.78
CA THR A 224 -0.56 26.25 22.30
C THR A 224 -1.21 24.98 22.85
N ARG A 225 -1.04 23.84 22.17
CA ARG A 225 -1.68 22.56 22.49
C ARG A 225 -1.01 21.78 23.63
N GLY A 226 0.25 22.08 23.94
CA GLY A 226 1.04 21.36 24.94
C GLY A 226 1.46 19.94 24.54
N HIS A 227 1.26 19.52 23.29
CA HIS A 227 1.61 18.17 22.81
C HIS A 227 1.82 18.14 21.31
N GLY A 228 2.70 17.26 20.86
CA GLY A 228 3.12 17.16 19.47
C GLY A 228 3.77 15.82 19.13
N ARG A 229 4.25 15.73 17.90
CA ARG A 229 4.94 14.57 17.35
C ARG A 229 6.09 15.06 16.48
N ALA A 230 7.32 14.66 16.80
CA ALA A 230 8.49 14.98 16.00
C ALA A 230 8.78 13.82 15.06
N TYR A 231 8.72 14.08 13.77
CA TYR A 231 9.08 13.10 12.74
C TYR A 231 10.59 13.14 12.54
N TYR A 232 11.17 11.98 12.22
CA TYR A 232 12.58 11.87 11.85
C TYR A 232 12.79 10.93 10.66
N ARG A 233 13.64 11.37 9.73
CA ARG A 233 14.15 10.57 8.62
C ARG A 233 15.64 10.32 8.82
N VAL A 234 16.06 9.06 8.81
CA VAL A 234 17.46 8.64 8.73
C VAL A 234 17.76 8.28 7.27
N GLU A 235 18.90 8.74 6.74
CA GLU A 235 19.37 8.44 5.38
C GLU A 235 20.82 7.90 5.41
N LEU A 236 21.05 6.74 4.78
CA LEU A 236 22.33 6.02 4.80
C LEU A 236 22.76 5.66 3.36
N LEU A 237 23.82 6.32 2.86
CA LEU A 237 24.46 6.07 1.55
C LEU A 237 25.31 4.78 1.53
N ASP A 238 24.71 3.67 1.10
CA ASP A 238 25.37 2.36 0.94
C ASP A 238 26.18 2.31 -0.35
N ALA A 239 27.40 2.87 -0.26
CA ALA A 239 28.35 2.92 -1.36
C ALA A 239 28.75 1.53 -1.90
N GLN A 240 28.65 0.46 -1.10
CA GLN A 240 28.91 -0.92 -1.58
C GLN A 240 27.84 -1.42 -2.56
N ARG A 241 26.69 -0.73 -2.63
CA ARG A 241 25.54 -1.05 -3.51
C ARG A 241 25.09 0.13 -4.38
N ALA A 242 25.85 1.24 -4.39
CA ALA A 242 25.50 2.49 -5.09
C ALA A 242 24.07 2.99 -4.80
N THR A 243 23.56 2.81 -3.57
CA THR A 243 22.16 3.13 -3.21
C THR A 243 22.06 3.89 -1.88
N SER A 244 20.85 4.31 -1.51
CA SER A 244 20.56 4.98 -0.24
C SER A 244 19.39 4.33 0.49
N HIS A 245 19.58 4.08 1.79
CA HIS A 245 18.54 3.53 2.67
C HIS A 245 17.86 4.66 3.41
N ILE A 246 16.54 4.76 3.26
CA ILE A 246 15.71 5.72 3.98
C ILE A 246 14.92 4.98 5.06
N TYR A 247 14.92 5.51 6.29
CA TYR A 247 14.03 5.06 7.36
C TYR A 247 13.33 6.26 7.98
N ASP A 248 12.01 6.32 7.80
CA ASP A 248 11.14 7.29 8.45
C ASP A 248 10.52 6.71 9.73
N ASN A 249 10.42 7.53 10.77
CA ASN A 249 9.59 7.25 11.95
C ASN A 249 9.21 8.55 12.69
N VAL A 250 8.63 8.42 13.88
CA VAL A 250 8.08 9.52 14.67
C VAL A 250 8.34 9.29 16.16
N VAL A 251 8.33 10.35 16.97
CA VAL A 251 8.31 10.26 18.43
C VAL A 251 7.27 11.20 19.03
N TYR A 252 6.46 10.68 19.95
CA TYR A 252 5.35 11.39 20.59
C TYR A 252 5.80 12.06 21.88
N PHE A 253 5.32 13.28 22.15
CA PHE A 253 5.68 14.04 23.34
C PHE A 253 4.58 15.00 23.81
N ARG A 254 4.64 15.38 25.09
CA ARG A 254 3.94 16.54 25.64
C ARG A 254 4.91 17.50 26.32
N CYS A 255 4.51 18.75 26.44
CA CYS A 255 5.11 19.69 27.40
C CYS A 255 4.64 19.32 28.83
N ALA A 256 5.47 19.62 29.83
CA ALA A 256 5.14 19.33 31.23
C ALA A 256 3.94 20.16 31.72
N LYS A 257 3.89 21.45 31.33
CA LYS A 257 2.73 22.35 31.47
C LYS A 257 2.05 22.57 30.11
N THR A 258 0.83 23.10 30.09
CA THR A 258 0.12 23.48 28.85
C THR A 258 -0.66 24.78 29.04
N PRO A 259 -0.53 25.80 28.16
CA PRO A 259 0.40 25.90 27.03
C PRO A 259 1.87 25.64 27.40
N CYS A 260 2.69 25.29 26.40
CA CYS A 260 4.12 25.10 26.62
C CYS A 260 4.75 26.40 27.12
N ALA A 261 5.52 26.32 28.21
CA ALA A 261 6.25 27.46 28.77
C ALA A 261 7.26 28.04 27.76
N ALA A 262 7.74 29.26 28.02
CA ALA A 262 8.75 29.93 27.19
C ALA A 262 10.06 29.11 27.09
N ALA A 263 10.50 28.54 28.20
CA ALA A 263 11.45 27.43 28.27
C ALA A 263 10.66 26.14 28.57
N PRO A 264 10.24 25.36 27.55
CA PRO A 264 9.41 24.19 27.76
C PRO A 264 10.24 22.98 28.21
N THR A 265 9.81 22.32 29.28
CA THR A 265 10.22 20.95 29.60
C THR A 265 9.23 19.94 29.01
N PHE A 266 9.73 18.73 28.69
CA PHE A 266 9.01 17.72 27.92
C PHE A 266 8.90 16.37 28.63
N VAL A 267 7.87 15.62 28.28
CA VAL A 267 7.67 14.21 28.65
C VAL A 267 7.44 13.40 27.37
N GLN A 268 8.25 12.37 27.16
CA GLN A 268 8.05 11.42 26.06
C GLN A 268 6.83 10.55 26.33
N LEU A 269 5.91 10.49 25.38
CA LEU A 269 4.71 9.65 25.42
C LEU A 269 4.99 8.32 24.69
N PRO A 270 4.25 7.24 24.99
CA PRO A 270 4.30 6.03 24.15
C PRO A 270 4.05 6.41 22.68
N THR A 271 4.84 5.84 21.78
CA THR A 271 4.83 6.21 20.37
C THR A 271 4.07 5.16 19.57
N LEU A 272 3.00 5.57 18.89
CA LEU A 272 2.42 4.76 17.82
C LEU A 272 3.42 4.75 16.67
N LEU A 273 4.07 3.60 16.48
CA LEU A 273 5.03 3.31 15.41
C LEU A 273 4.33 3.05 14.09
N ASP A 274 3.12 2.50 14.19
CA ASP A 274 2.29 2.05 13.09
C ASP A 274 0.81 2.31 13.43
N GLY A 275 -0.01 2.55 12.40
CA GLY A 275 -1.41 2.98 12.55
C GLY A 275 -1.63 4.37 13.18
N PRO A 276 -2.90 4.76 13.44
CA PRO A 276 -4.07 3.90 13.38
C PRO A 276 -4.62 3.67 11.98
N HIS A 277 -4.79 2.42 11.60
CA HIS A 277 -5.51 2.01 10.38
C HIS A 277 -7.03 1.93 10.66
N VAL A 278 -7.86 1.94 9.61
CA VAL A 278 -9.31 1.66 9.66
C VAL A 278 -9.56 0.35 8.93
N ASP A 279 -9.83 -0.71 9.69
CA ASP A 279 -9.96 -2.05 9.14
C ASP A 279 -11.39 -2.58 9.31
N LEU A 280 -11.76 -3.63 8.58
CA LEU A 280 -13.04 -4.35 8.74
C LEU A 280 -14.28 -3.42 8.83
N LEU A 281 -14.32 -2.39 7.97
CA LEU A 281 -15.36 -1.36 7.99
C LEU A 281 -16.71 -1.91 7.53
N THR A 282 -17.74 -1.75 8.36
CA THR A 282 -19.11 -2.23 8.12
C THR A 282 -20.14 -1.12 8.39
N ASP A 283 -21.42 -1.46 8.28
CA ASP A 283 -22.55 -0.57 8.57
C ASP A 283 -22.75 -0.32 10.08
N ARG A 284 -22.23 -1.21 10.93
CA ARG A 284 -22.42 -1.23 12.39
C ARG A 284 -21.11 -1.11 13.19
N GLY A 285 -19.95 -1.21 12.56
CA GLY A 285 -18.66 -1.18 13.24
C GLY A 285 -17.46 -1.09 12.31
N LEU A 286 -16.28 -0.97 12.91
CA LEU A 286 -14.96 -1.02 12.27
C LEU A 286 -13.94 -1.50 13.30
N TYR A 287 -12.74 -1.85 12.84
CA TYR A 287 -11.57 -2.06 13.69
C TYR A 287 -10.63 -0.85 13.58
N VAL A 288 -9.98 -0.50 14.69
CA VAL A 288 -8.87 0.44 14.68
C VAL A 288 -7.61 -0.29 15.13
N THR A 289 -6.66 -0.42 14.21
CA THR A 289 -5.42 -1.18 14.44
C THR A 289 -4.21 -0.27 14.56
N PHE A 290 -3.34 -0.48 15.54
CA PHE A 290 -2.09 0.27 15.70
C PHE A 290 -1.04 -0.51 16.51
N THR A 291 0.24 -0.13 16.37
CA THR A 291 1.36 -0.73 17.13
C THR A 291 2.18 0.34 17.87
N THR A 292 2.49 0.12 19.15
CA THR A 292 3.26 1.03 20.01
C THR A 292 4.71 0.58 20.25
N ASP A 293 5.59 1.52 20.63
CA ASP A 293 7.01 1.26 20.92
C ASP A 293 7.28 0.63 22.30
N VAL A 294 6.31 0.73 23.20
CA VAL A 294 6.28 0.12 24.54
C VAL A 294 4.93 -0.58 24.76
N PRO A 295 4.82 -1.50 25.73
CA PRO A 295 3.53 -2.11 26.09
C PRO A 295 2.53 -1.04 26.58
N THR A 296 1.33 -1.03 26.00
CA THR A 296 0.25 -0.11 26.41
C THR A 296 -1.08 -0.84 26.61
N HIS A 297 -2.03 -0.18 27.26
CA HIS A 297 -3.45 -0.45 27.07
C HIS A 297 -3.93 0.46 25.94
N GLY A 298 -4.48 -0.12 24.87
CA GLY A 298 -5.04 0.61 23.73
C GLY A 298 -6.52 0.99 23.91
N GLY A 299 -6.96 2.05 23.25
CA GLY A 299 -8.36 2.46 23.18
C GLY A 299 -8.68 3.35 21.97
N VAL A 300 -9.95 3.66 21.77
CA VAL A 300 -10.43 4.56 20.71
C VAL A 300 -11.41 5.58 21.30
N LEU A 301 -11.13 6.86 21.08
CA LEU A 301 -12.07 7.96 21.30
C LEU A 301 -12.82 8.19 20.00
N LEU A 302 -14.12 7.89 19.97
CA LEU A 302 -15.03 8.15 18.86
C LEU A 302 -15.88 9.39 19.13
N VAL A 303 -16.16 10.18 18.09
CA VAL A 303 -17.01 11.37 18.11
C VAL A 303 -18.07 11.25 17.01
N ASP A 304 -19.35 11.39 17.36
CA ASP A 304 -20.45 11.41 16.40
C ASP A 304 -20.85 12.83 15.96
N ARG A 305 -21.84 12.94 15.05
CA ARG A 305 -22.27 14.21 14.46
C ARG A 305 -22.97 15.16 15.45
N ALA A 306 -23.45 14.66 16.59
CA ALA A 306 -23.97 15.48 17.68
C ALA A 306 -22.85 15.95 18.64
N GLY A 307 -21.58 15.60 18.37
CA GLY A 307 -20.45 15.88 19.23
C GLY A 307 -20.32 14.93 20.43
N LYS A 308 -21.16 13.89 20.52
CA LYS A 308 -21.12 12.93 21.63
C LYS A 308 -19.82 12.13 21.55
N VAL A 309 -19.09 12.11 22.66
CA VAL A 309 -17.83 11.38 22.79
C VAL A 309 -18.07 10.03 23.46
N ARG A 310 -17.53 8.97 22.85
CA ARG A 310 -17.46 7.63 23.42
C ARG A 310 -16.00 7.17 23.45
N VAL A 311 -15.59 6.54 24.55
CA VAL A 311 -14.32 5.81 24.63
C VAL A 311 -14.62 4.32 24.54
N VAL A 312 -13.87 3.60 23.71
CA VAL A 312 -13.88 2.14 23.58
C VAL A 312 -12.50 1.64 24.01
N HIS A 313 -12.44 0.65 24.91
CA HIS A 313 -11.19 0.09 25.39
C HIS A 313 -10.83 -1.18 24.61
N GLY A 314 -9.54 -1.38 24.33
CA GLY A 314 -9.03 -2.66 23.83
C GLY A 314 -9.12 -3.75 24.89
N LYS A 315 -9.36 -5.00 24.48
CA LYS A 315 -9.51 -6.14 25.39
C LYS A 315 -8.22 -6.49 26.14
N ALA A 316 -7.09 -6.47 25.43
CA ALA A 316 -5.80 -6.91 25.95
C ALA A 316 -4.75 -5.78 25.88
N PRO A 317 -3.85 -5.68 26.87
CA PRO A 317 -2.63 -4.89 26.76
C PRO A 317 -1.61 -5.57 25.82
N GLY A 318 -0.71 -4.79 25.23
CA GLY A 318 0.27 -5.33 24.28
C GLY A 318 1.09 -4.26 23.57
N LEU A 319 1.76 -4.66 22.49
CA LEU A 319 2.38 -3.74 21.52
C LEU A 319 1.43 -3.44 20.35
N ARG A 320 0.79 -4.47 19.78
CA ARG A 320 -0.25 -4.33 18.76
C ARG A 320 -1.63 -4.30 19.42
N HIS A 321 -2.51 -3.47 18.90
CA HIS A 321 -3.90 -3.36 19.34
C HIS A 321 -4.82 -3.40 18.13
N GLU A 322 -5.82 -4.26 18.16
CA GLU A 322 -6.91 -4.37 17.18
C GLU A 322 -8.22 -4.15 17.94
N ILE A 323 -8.82 -2.97 17.79
CA ILE A 323 -9.91 -2.52 18.68
C ILE A 323 -11.24 -2.47 17.92
N PRO A 324 -12.19 -3.39 18.18
CA PRO A 324 -13.50 -3.37 17.54
C PRO A 324 -14.38 -2.23 18.08
N VAL A 325 -14.73 -1.30 17.21
CA VAL A 325 -15.59 -0.13 17.48
C VAL A 325 -16.99 -0.39 16.92
N GLY A 326 -17.76 -1.25 17.59
CA GLY A 326 -19.17 -1.50 17.24
C GLY A 326 -20.11 -0.35 17.64
N GLY A 327 -21.37 -0.40 17.19
CA GLY A 327 -22.40 0.59 17.52
C GLY A 327 -22.37 1.85 16.64
N LEU A 328 -21.89 1.73 15.40
CA LEU A 328 -22.00 2.78 14.38
C LEU A 328 -23.41 2.77 13.75
N ARG A 329 -23.81 3.91 13.19
CA ARG A 329 -24.97 4.03 12.30
C ARG A 329 -24.50 3.94 10.86
N ALA A 330 -25.15 3.09 10.06
CA ALA A 330 -24.87 2.94 8.64
C ALA A 330 -24.83 4.31 7.91
N ASN A 331 -23.87 4.47 7.00
CA ASN A 331 -23.63 5.68 6.22
C ASN A 331 -23.31 6.97 7.03
N ALA A 332 -23.14 6.90 8.36
CA ALA A 332 -22.85 8.07 9.19
C ALA A 332 -21.35 8.40 9.28
N TYR A 333 -21.04 9.68 9.48
CA TYR A 333 -19.67 10.21 9.58
C TYR A 333 -19.22 10.39 11.03
N TYR A 334 -17.99 9.99 11.32
CA TYR A 334 -17.37 10.03 12.64
C TYR A 334 -15.96 10.63 12.59
N ARG A 335 -15.51 11.22 13.70
CA ARG A 335 -14.07 11.38 13.97
C ARG A 335 -13.65 10.30 14.95
N TYR A 336 -12.43 9.81 14.84
CA TYR A 336 -11.84 8.98 15.88
C TYR A 336 -10.39 9.38 16.19
N TYR A 337 -9.92 8.90 17.34
CA TYR A 337 -8.52 8.94 17.73
C TYR A 337 -8.18 7.64 18.47
N ALA A 338 -7.19 6.88 18.02
CA ALA A 338 -6.54 5.88 18.85
C ALA A 338 -5.85 6.54 20.06
N LEU A 339 -6.00 5.91 21.22
CA LEU A 339 -5.39 6.22 22.51
C LEU A 339 -4.49 5.06 22.93
N ALA A 340 -3.36 5.37 23.55
CA ALA A 340 -2.46 4.37 24.11
C ALA A 340 -1.93 4.88 25.45
N VAL A 341 -2.08 4.10 26.52
CA VAL A 341 -1.56 4.45 27.86
C VAL A 341 -0.52 3.43 28.31
N ASP A 342 0.68 3.91 28.64
CA ASP A 342 1.79 3.07 29.08
C ASP A 342 1.81 2.81 30.59
N ARG A 343 2.79 2.02 31.06
CA ARG A 343 2.96 1.68 32.48
C ARG A 343 3.20 2.89 33.41
N ARG A 344 3.58 4.05 32.88
CA ARG A 344 3.76 5.31 33.62
C ARG A 344 2.43 6.08 33.73
N GLY A 345 1.40 5.61 33.03
CA GLY A 345 0.14 6.33 32.86
C GLY A 345 0.28 7.53 31.93
N GLU A 346 1.26 7.55 31.02
CA GLU A 346 1.38 8.57 29.99
C GLU A 346 0.49 8.20 28.79
N VAL A 347 -0.44 9.08 28.44
CA VAL A 347 -1.44 8.83 27.38
C VAL A 347 -1.01 9.49 26.08
N ALA A 348 -0.68 8.69 25.09
CA ALA A 348 -0.55 9.13 23.71
C ALA A 348 -1.91 9.15 23.01
N ARG A 349 -2.01 10.02 21.99
CA ARG A 349 -3.14 10.07 21.07
C ARG A 349 -2.63 10.28 19.66
N SER A 350 -3.14 9.46 18.75
CA SER A 350 -2.95 9.54 17.30
C SER A 350 -3.34 10.89 16.66
N PRO A 351 -3.06 11.06 15.35
CA PRO A 351 -3.88 11.88 14.44
C PRO A 351 -5.39 11.76 14.65
N VAL A 352 -6.13 12.70 14.07
CA VAL A 352 -7.57 12.52 13.89
C VAL A 352 -7.82 11.60 12.69
N GLY A 353 -8.47 10.47 12.92
CA GLY A 353 -9.06 9.65 11.87
C GLY A 353 -10.47 10.13 11.52
N LEU A 354 -10.90 9.87 10.28
CA LEU A 354 -12.11 10.47 9.68
C LEU A 354 -12.84 9.43 8.84
N VAL A 355 -13.80 8.72 9.43
CA VAL A 355 -14.45 7.55 8.81
C VAL A 355 -15.93 7.78 8.54
N ARG A 356 -16.41 7.20 7.43
CA ARG A 356 -17.83 7.07 7.07
C ARG A 356 -18.18 5.58 7.24
N ALA A 357 -19.09 5.24 8.15
CA ALA A 357 -19.58 3.87 8.28
C ALA A 357 -20.18 3.40 6.94
N ALA A 358 -20.09 2.12 6.61
CA ALA A 358 -20.61 1.62 5.34
C ALA A 358 -22.13 1.85 5.22
N PRO A 359 -22.69 1.97 4.01
CA PRO A 359 -24.10 1.74 3.79
C PRO A 359 -24.46 0.29 4.19
N ARG A 360 -25.73 0.05 4.55
CA ARG A 360 -26.22 -1.31 4.82
C ARG A 360 -25.99 -2.20 3.59
N PRO A 361 -25.66 -3.49 3.75
CA PRO A 361 -25.70 -4.46 2.66
C PRO A 361 -27.04 -4.40 1.91
N GLY A 362 -26.98 -4.51 0.57
CA GLY A 362 -28.12 -4.34 -0.33
C GLY A 362 -28.53 -2.88 -0.64
N SER A 363 -28.01 -1.89 0.09
CA SER A 363 -28.39 -0.48 -0.11
C SER A 363 -27.79 0.14 -1.38
N SER A 364 -28.62 0.70 -2.26
CA SER A 364 -28.23 1.45 -3.47
C SER A 364 -27.56 2.81 -3.19
N THR A 365 -27.08 3.05 -1.96
CA THR A 365 -26.39 4.28 -1.56
C THR A 365 -25.13 4.48 -2.39
N PRO A 366 -24.99 5.59 -3.13
CA PRO A 366 -23.88 5.75 -4.06
C PRO A 366 -22.52 5.77 -3.34
N PHE A 367 -21.55 5.04 -3.89
CA PHE A 367 -20.16 5.00 -3.42
C PHE A 367 -19.17 4.82 -4.58
N MET A 368 -17.88 4.97 -4.27
CA MET A 368 -16.78 4.76 -5.20
C MET A 368 -15.65 4.02 -4.48
N PHE A 369 -14.92 3.15 -5.17
CA PHE A 369 -13.68 2.55 -4.68
C PHE A 369 -12.53 2.80 -5.66
N SER A 370 -11.28 2.70 -5.19
CA SER A 370 -10.11 2.71 -6.08
C SER A 370 -9.43 1.33 -6.08
N VAL A 371 -8.90 0.93 -7.22
CA VAL A 371 -8.10 -0.28 -7.40
C VAL A 371 -6.72 0.12 -7.90
N MET A 372 -5.68 -0.41 -7.29
CA MET A 372 -4.28 -0.20 -7.66
C MET A 372 -3.45 -1.36 -7.10
N THR A 373 -2.38 -1.75 -7.78
CA THR A 373 -1.52 -2.88 -7.37
C THR A 373 -0.09 -2.63 -7.86
N ASP A 374 0.87 -3.42 -7.37
CA ASP A 374 2.27 -3.38 -7.80
C ASP A 374 3.03 -2.11 -7.37
N SER A 375 3.01 -1.84 -6.05
CA SER A 375 3.71 -0.72 -5.42
C SER A 375 5.14 -1.00 -5.00
N ARG A 376 5.67 -2.20 -5.26
CA ARG A 376 7.07 -2.55 -4.95
C ARG A 376 8.11 -1.64 -5.61
N ALA A 377 9.38 -1.78 -5.23
CA ALA A 377 10.41 -0.83 -5.59
C ALA A 377 10.60 -0.72 -7.11
N ALA A 378 10.83 0.51 -7.57
CA ALA A 378 11.36 0.74 -8.90
C ALA A 378 12.89 0.51 -8.91
N LYS A 379 13.48 0.45 -10.11
CA LYS A 379 14.95 0.46 -10.30
C LYS A 379 15.58 1.85 -10.08
N ASP A 380 14.84 2.73 -9.42
CA ASP A 380 15.17 4.11 -9.06
C ASP A 380 15.77 4.14 -7.63
N ILE A 381 16.27 5.29 -7.17
CA ILE A 381 16.82 5.48 -5.80
C ILE A 381 15.89 6.29 -4.88
N GLY A 382 16.15 6.22 -3.57
CA GLY A 382 15.47 7.06 -2.58
C GLY A 382 14.02 6.65 -2.35
N GLU A 383 13.06 7.60 -2.44
CA GLU A 383 11.64 7.33 -2.17
C GLU A 383 10.96 6.39 -3.19
N ALA A 384 11.60 6.11 -4.33
CA ALA A 384 11.14 5.13 -5.30
C ALA A 384 11.65 3.69 -5.02
N SER A 385 12.56 3.55 -4.07
CA SER A 385 13.05 2.28 -3.50
C SER A 385 13.03 2.37 -1.96
N TYR A 386 11.92 2.88 -1.40
CA TYR A 386 11.75 3.03 0.04
C TYR A 386 11.51 1.67 0.69
N ARG A 387 12.57 1.05 1.24
CA ARG A 387 12.50 -0.19 2.03
C ARG A 387 11.90 -1.40 1.28
N GLY A 388 11.80 -1.37 -0.05
CA GLY A 388 11.13 -2.37 -0.88
C GLY A 388 9.80 -1.91 -1.50
N VAL A 389 9.43 -0.64 -1.34
CA VAL A 389 8.18 -0.02 -1.82
C VAL A 389 8.48 1.29 -2.55
N ASN A 390 7.81 1.57 -3.66
CA ASN A 390 7.84 2.87 -4.32
C ASN A 390 6.91 3.87 -3.61
N MET A 391 7.36 4.37 -2.45
CA MET A 391 6.64 5.39 -1.67
C MET A 391 6.22 6.59 -2.50
N SER A 392 7.07 7.02 -3.44
CA SER A 392 6.86 8.24 -4.24
C SER A 392 5.64 8.19 -5.17
N VAL A 393 5.24 6.99 -5.60
CA VAL A 393 4.10 6.74 -6.50
C VAL A 393 2.89 6.25 -5.71
N LEU A 394 3.06 5.27 -4.82
CA LEU A 394 2.00 4.73 -3.97
C LEU A 394 1.29 5.84 -3.17
N ARG A 395 2.05 6.73 -2.51
CA ARG A 395 1.46 7.84 -1.75
C ARG A 395 0.59 8.75 -2.60
N ARG A 396 0.96 9.03 -3.86
CA ARG A 396 0.18 9.88 -4.77
C ARG A 396 -1.14 9.23 -5.18
N HIS A 397 -1.16 7.92 -5.39
CA HIS A 397 -2.39 7.21 -5.73
C HIS A 397 -3.34 7.08 -4.53
N LEU A 398 -2.82 6.83 -3.32
CA LEU A 398 -3.60 6.81 -2.09
C LEU A 398 -4.13 8.20 -1.69
N GLU A 399 -3.30 9.24 -1.74
CA GLU A 399 -3.74 10.63 -1.51
C GLU A 399 -4.82 11.05 -2.51
N ARG A 400 -4.70 10.65 -3.79
CA ARG A 400 -5.75 10.87 -4.81
C ARG A 400 -7.03 10.09 -4.49
N ALA A 401 -6.91 8.84 -4.02
CA ALA A 401 -8.06 8.01 -3.68
C ALA A 401 -8.91 8.66 -2.59
N LEU A 402 -8.27 9.14 -1.50
CA LEU A 402 -8.97 9.87 -0.45
C LEU A 402 -9.56 11.19 -0.96
N LEU A 403 -8.80 12.02 -1.69
CA LEU A 403 -9.29 13.35 -2.14
C LEU A 403 -10.46 13.27 -3.12
N ARG A 404 -10.46 12.27 -4.02
CA ARG A 404 -11.61 12.00 -4.89
C ARG A 404 -12.82 11.44 -4.13
N GLY A 405 -12.61 10.95 -2.90
CA GLY A 405 -13.67 10.46 -2.01
C GLY A 405 -13.98 8.97 -2.17
N ALA A 406 -12.98 8.14 -2.46
CA ALA A 406 -13.14 6.69 -2.41
C ALA A 406 -13.55 6.26 -1.00
N ALA A 407 -14.41 5.26 -0.90
CA ALA A 407 -14.84 4.64 0.35
C ALA A 407 -13.81 3.63 0.89
N MET A 408 -12.96 3.09 0.01
CA MET A 408 -11.96 2.06 0.26
C MET A 408 -10.94 2.02 -0.89
N VAL A 409 -9.82 1.32 -0.67
CA VAL A 409 -8.88 0.91 -1.72
C VAL A 409 -8.77 -0.61 -1.75
N LEU A 410 -8.76 -1.21 -2.94
CA LEU A 410 -8.47 -2.63 -3.17
C LEU A 410 -7.04 -2.73 -3.70
N PHE A 411 -6.18 -3.51 -3.02
CA PHE A 411 -4.76 -3.65 -3.35
C PHE A 411 -4.35 -5.13 -3.51
N PRO A 412 -4.68 -5.78 -4.65
CA PRO A 412 -4.49 -7.21 -4.83
C PRO A 412 -3.05 -7.62 -5.20
N GLY A 413 -2.09 -7.36 -4.31
CA GLY A 413 -0.72 -7.91 -4.39
C GLY A 413 0.40 -6.97 -4.86
N ASP A 414 1.62 -7.45 -4.74
CA ASP A 414 2.90 -6.77 -4.94
C ASP A 414 2.99 -5.43 -4.19
N LEU A 415 2.74 -5.53 -2.89
CA LEU A 415 2.88 -4.42 -1.96
C LEU A 415 4.37 -4.02 -1.86
N ALA A 416 5.28 -5.01 -1.85
CA ALA A 416 6.73 -4.83 -1.75
C ALA A 416 7.57 -5.87 -2.54
N ASP A 417 8.91 -5.79 -2.49
CA ASP A 417 9.83 -6.62 -3.29
C ASP A 417 9.95 -8.10 -2.84
N GLY A 418 9.70 -8.39 -1.57
CA GLY A 418 9.81 -9.69 -0.89
C GLY A 418 10.90 -10.63 -1.41
N TYR A 419 10.50 -11.76 -2.00
CA TYR A 419 11.35 -12.88 -2.47
C TYR A 419 12.58 -13.15 -1.59
N THR A 420 12.34 -13.46 -0.31
CA THR A 420 13.40 -13.59 0.68
C THR A 420 13.30 -14.86 1.51
N THR A 421 14.43 -15.36 2.00
CA THR A 421 14.54 -16.44 2.98
C THR A 421 14.38 -15.97 4.43
N GLU A 422 14.10 -14.68 4.68
CA GLU A 422 14.11 -14.05 6.01
C GLU A 422 12.77 -13.36 6.31
N ALA A 423 11.95 -13.97 7.18
CA ALA A 423 10.63 -13.46 7.57
C ALA A 423 10.68 -12.03 8.16
N ALA A 424 11.77 -11.69 8.86
CA ALA A 424 12.00 -10.35 9.37
C ALA A 424 12.26 -9.30 8.28
N ASP A 425 12.78 -9.68 7.11
CA ASP A 425 12.91 -8.76 5.98
C ASP A 425 11.55 -8.59 5.28
N LEU A 426 10.84 -9.67 4.94
CA LEU A 426 9.49 -9.59 4.36
C LEU A 426 8.55 -8.75 5.23
N ARG A 427 8.50 -9.00 6.55
CA ARG A 427 7.74 -8.19 7.52
C ARG A 427 8.15 -6.71 7.46
N ARG A 428 9.44 -6.40 7.45
CA ARG A 428 9.98 -5.02 7.38
C ARG A 428 9.64 -4.33 6.05
N GLN A 429 9.41 -5.09 4.98
CA GLN A 429 8.94 -4.57 3.69
C GLN A 429 7.43 -4.25 3.74
N LEU A 430 6.60 -5.14 4.26
CA LEU A 430 5.15 -4.92 4.44
C LEU A 430 4.86 -3.77 5.45
N GLU A 431 5.62 -3.69 6.55
CA GLU A 431 5.62 -2.54 7.48
C GLU A 431 6.11 -1.23 6.80
N ALA A 432 6.70 -1.28 5.60
CA ALA A 432 7.00 -0.09 4.83
C ALA A 432 5.80 0.34 3.97
N PHE A 433 5.05 -0.61 3.41
CA PHE A 433 3.76 -0.32 2.74
C PHE A 433 2.78 0.32 3.72
N ALA A 434 2.57 -0.29 4.90
CA ALA A 434 1.70 0.25 5.95
C ALA A 434 2.09 1.68 6.38
N TRP A 435 3.38 1.97 6.54
CA TRP A 435 3.88 3.33 6.84
C TRP A 435 3.61 4.33 5.69
N VAL A 436 3.67 3.89 4.44
CA VAL A 436 3.33 4.74 3.28
C VAL A 436 1.82 4.98 3.19
N ALA A 437 1.02 3.97 3.55
CA ALA A 437 -0.43 3.96 3.51
C ALA A 437 -1.12 4.72 4.65
N GLN A 438 -0.52 4.74 5.87
CA GLN A 438 -1.05 5.38 7.08
C GLN A 438 -1.74 6.74 6.87
N PRO A 439 -1.18 7.70 6.09
CA PRO A 439 -1.86 8.97 5.78
C PRO A 439 -3.28 8.86 5.21
N THR A 440 -3.61 7.73 4.57
CA THR A 440 -4.90 7.44 3.92
C THR A 440 -5.70 6.39 4.69
N ASP A 441 -5.06 5.33 5.19
CA ASP A 441 -5.77 4.26 5.90
C ASP A 441 -6.36 4.69 7.26
N THR A 442 -5.82 5.76 7.87
CA THR A 442 -6.43 6.49 9.01
C THR A 442 -7.82 7.12 8.68
N HIS A 443 -8.28 7.01 7.43
CA HIS A 443 -9.52 7.60 6.95
C HIS A 443 -10.45 6.59 6.23
N ILE A 444 -9.89 5.67 5.42
CA ILE A 444 -10.64 4.66 4.65
C ILE A 444 -9.89 3.33 4.62
N PRO A 445 -10.57 2.16 4.67
CA PRO A 445 -9.89 0.88 4.61
C PRO A 445 -9.13 0.68 3.30
N ILE A 446 -7.98 0.05 3.43
CA ILE A 446 -7.32 -0.67 2.33
C ILE A 446 -7.62 -2.15 2.55
N TYR A 447 -7.78 -2.89 1.47
CA TYR A 447 -8.01 -4.34 1.46
C TYR A 447 -6.91 -4.97 0.61
N GLU A 448 -5.89 -5.50 1.28
CA GLU A 448 -4.69 -6.07 0.67
C GLU A 448 -4.88 -7.55 0.28
N GLY A 449 -4.37 -7.93 -0.90
CA GLY A 449 -4.13 -9.32 -1.31
C GLY A 449 -2.64 -9.64 -1.37
N MET A 450 -2.28 -10.90 -1.64
CA MET A 450 -0.89 -11.32 -1.81
C MET A 450 -0.52 -11.49 -3.29
N GLY A 451 0.58 -10.86 -3.70
CA GLY A 451 1.18 -10.97 -5.02
C GLY A 451 2.25 -12.05 -5.12
N ASN A 452 2.91 -12.11 -6.28
CA ASN A 452 4.01 -13.05 -6.51
C ASN A 452 5.26 -12.63 -5.72
N HIS A 453 5.41 -11.36 -5.35
CA HIS A 453 6.47 -10.88 -4.46
C HIS A 453 6.19 -11.01 -2.96
N GLU A 454 4.96 -11.27 -2.47
CA GLU A 454 4.63 -11.35 -1.03
C GLU A 454 5.22 -12.58 -0.27
N GLN A 455 6.32 -13.16 -0.77
CA GLN A 455 6.72 -14.54 -0.50
C GLN A 455 7.98 -14.67 0.37
N LEU A 456 7.86 -15.52 1.39
CA LEU A 456 8.96 -16.16 2.09
C LEU A 456 9.33 -17.44 1.33
N ILE A 457 10.50 -17.47 0.69
CA ILE A 457 10.96 -18.59 -0.13
C ILE A 457 12.08 -19.38 0.52
N ASP A 458 12.26 -20.63 0.08
CA ASP A 458 13.56 -21.30 0.06
C ASP A 458 13.94 -21.60 -1.40
N ALA A 459 15.23 -21.52 -1.72
CA ALA A 459 15.74 -21.59 -3.09
C ALA A 459 16.85 -22.64 -3.25
N TRP A 460 17.02 -23.15 -4.47
CA TRP A 460 18.04 -24.11 -4.91
C TRP A 460 18.52 -23.74 -6.32
N SER A 461 19.50 -24.47 -6.87
CA SER A 461 19.93 -24.25 -8.27
C SER A 461 18.90 -24.71 -9.32
N SER A 462 17.94 -25.56 -8.96
CA SER A 462 16.86 -26.03 -9.85
C SER A 462 15.53 -25.25 -9.72
N GLY A 463 15.41 -24.31 -8.77
CA GLY A 463 14.18 -23.54 -8.56
C GLY A 463 14.05 -22.93 -7.17
N TRP A 464 12.85 -22.50 -6.80
CA TRP A 464 12.49 -22.08 -5.45
C TRP A 464 11.02 -22.36 -5.18
N CYS A 465 10.68 -22.47 -3.90
CA CYS A 465 9.32 -22.73 -3.40
C CYS A 465 9.01 -21.77 -2.26
N ALA A 466 7.80 -21.24 -2.22
CA ALA A 466 7.28 -20.56 -1.04
C ALA A 466 7.19 -21.53 0.16
N ASP A 467 7.29 -20.99 1.37
CA ASP A 467 6.85 -21.62 2.63
C ASP A 467 7.47 -23.01 2.91
N HIS A 468 8.71 -23.23 2.48
CA HIS A 468 9.31 -24.57 2.55
C HIS A 468 9.74 -25.00 3.97
N ARG A 469 10.32 -24.11 4.77
CA ARG A 469 10.69 -24.37 6.18
C ARG A 469 9.47 -24.70 7.05
N GLY A 470 9.47 -25.88 7.64
CA GLY A 470 8.42 -26.41 8.52
C GLY A 470 8.37 -25.78 9.92
N GLY A 471 8.31 -24.46 10.00
CA GLY A 471 8.03 -23.71 11.23
C GLY A 471 6.69 -22.96 11.14
N PRO A 472 6.26 -22.26 12.20
CA PRO A 472 5.00 -21.50 12.22
C PRO A 472 5.04 -20.18 11.42
N GLU A 473 6.20 -19.80 10.86
CA GLU A 473 6.35 -18.62 10.01
C GLU A 473 6.42 -19.00 8.53
N ASN A 474 5.40 -18.58 7.78
CA ASN A 474 5.28 -18.66 6.33
C ASN A 474 4.81 -17.30 5.79
N SER A 475 4.72 -17.15 4.47
CA SER A 475 4.35 -15.90 3.79
C SER A 475 3.03 -15.33 4.32
N GLN A 476 2.04 -16.20 4.49
CA GLN A 476 0.68 -15.86 4.90
C GLN A 476 0.63 -15.47 6.39
N THR A 477 1.36 -16.16 7.27
CA THR A 477 1.48 -15.77 8.69
C THR A 477 2.41 -14.58 8.92
N VAL A 478 3.25 -14.19 7.96
CA VAL A 478 3.98 -12.91 7.98
C VAL A 478 3.09 -11.75 7.53
N PHE A 479 2.25 -11.95 6.51
CA PHE A 479 1.25 -11.00 6.04
C PHE A 479 0.21 -10.65 7.13
N ALA A 480 -0.35 -11.68 7.77
CA ALA A 480 -1.26 -11.61 8.93
C ALA A 480 -0.64 -11.02 10.22
N LYS A 481 0.65 -10.69 10.23
CA LYS A 481 1.32 -9.99 11.34
C LYS A 481 1.46 -8.47 11.12
N VAL A 482 0.96 -7.97 9.99
CA VAL A 482 1.00 -6.57 9.56
C VAL A 482 -0.41 -6.05 9.29
N PHE A 483 -1.15 -6.67 8.37
CA PHE A 483 -2.50 -6.27 7.99
C PHE A 483 -3.56 -6.88 8.92
N THR A 484 -4.81 -6.38 8.84
CA THR A 484 -5.96 -6.95 9.55
C THR A 484 -7.15 -7.03 8.60
N ASN A 485 -7.35 -8.22 8.01
CA ASN A 485 -8.31 -8.45 6.92
C ASN A 485 -9.37 -9.49 7.34
N PRO A 486 -10.48 -9.64 6.58
CA PRO A 486 -11.50 -10.62 6.97
C PRO A 486 -10.97 -12.05 6.89
N THR A 487 -11.58 -12.95 7.66
CA THR A 487 -11.13 -14.33 7.85
C THR A 487 -12.20 -15.37 7.46
N ASN A 488 -13.11 -14.97 6.56
CA ASN A 488 -14.29 -15.75 6.12
C ASN A 488 -14.04 -16.69 4.92
N ALA A 489 -12.78 -16.85 4.52
CA ALA A 489 -12.30 -17.87 3.59
C ALA A 489 -12.52 -19.31 4.13
N PRO A 490 -12.38 -20.35 3.27
CA PRO A 490 -12.40 -21.73 3.74
C PRO A 490 -11.12 -22.05 4.53
N GLU A 491 -11.11 -23.17 5.26
CA GLU A 491 -9.85 -23.74 5.74
C GLU A 491 -9.05 -24.33 4.54
N PRO A 492 -7.72 -24.37 4.63
CA PRO A 492 -6.84 -24.88 3.57
C PRO A 492 -6.87 -26.41 3.46
N THR A 493 -6.23 -26.94 2.42
CA THR A 493 -5.93 -28.38 2.36
C THR A 493 -4.99 -28.74 3.52
N PRO A 494 -5.17 -29.88 4.22
CA PRO A 494 -4.29 -30.26 5.32
C PRO A 494 -2.80 -30.27 4.92
N GLY A 495 -1.99 -29.51 5.66
CA GLY A 495 -0.56 -29.31 5.38
C GLY A 495 -0.20 -28.09 4.53
N GLU A 496 -1.19 -27.33 4.02
CA GLU A 496 -0.98 -26.07 3.30
C GLU A 496 -1.17 -24.84 4.23
N PRO A 497 -0.63 -23.65 3.90
CA PRO A 497 -0.76 -22.44 4.73
C PRO A 497 -2.20 -21.94 4.90
N THR A 498 -2.44 -21.06 5.87
CA THR A 498 -3.80 -20.52 6.09
C THR A 498 -4.24 -19.54 4.99
N TYR A 499 -5.53 -19.57 4.63
CA TYR A 499 -6.17 -18.56 3.79
C TYR A 499 -6.60 -17.30 4.56
N LYS A 500 -6.56 -17.32 5.89
CA LYS A 500 -6.98 -16.20 6.75
C LYS A 500 -6.22 -14.93 6.38
N GLU A 501 -6.96 -13.84 6.21
CA GLU A 501 -6.46 -12.50 5.88
C GLU A 501 -5.80 -12.34 4.49
N ASN A 502 -5.71 -13.41 3.68
CA ASN A 502 -5.17 -13.36 2.31
C ASN A 502 -6.12 -13.90 1.22
N VAL A 503 -7.18 -14.59 1.62
CA VAL A 503 -8.39 -14.83 0.83
C VAL A 503 -9.58 -14.42 1.71
N TYR A 504 -10.51 -13.64 1.18
CA TYR A 504 -11.66 -13.15 1.96
C TYR A 504 -12.69 -12.44 1.10
N SER A 505 -13.83 -12.09 1.69
CA SER A 505 -14.83 -11.24 1.05
C SER A 505 -15.58 -10.34 2.03
N PHE A 506 -16.24 -9.29 1.51
CA PHE A 506 -17.07 -8.38 2.29
C PHE A 506 -18.16 -7.71 1.43
N ASP A 507 -19.18 -7.17 2.09
CA ASP A 507 -20.29 -6.43 1.46
C ASP A 507 -20.16 -4.92 1.76
N TYR A 508 -20.42 -4.06 0.76
CA TYR A 508 -20.51 -2.61 0.94
C TYR A 508 -21.63 -2.04 0.07
N GLY A 509 -22.71 -1.54 0.69
CA GLY A 509 -23.91 -1.15 -0.05
C GLY A 509 -24.49 -2.33 -0.85
N ASN A 510 -24.87 -2.09 -2.10
CA ASN A 510 -25.38 -3.10 -3.03
C ASN A 510 -24.28 -3.95 -3.71
N ALA A 511 -23.01 -3.82 -3.30
CA ALA A 511 -21.89 -4.52 -3.92
C ALA A 511 -21.19 -5.49 -2.95
N HIS A 512 -20.59 -6.53 -3.54
CA HIS A 512 -19.81 -7.55 -2.86
C HIS A 512 -18.41 -7.67 -3.48
N PHE A 513 -17.40 -7.86 -2.62
CA PHE A 513 -15.99 -7.78 -2.97
C PHE A 513 -15.30 -9.08 -2.53
N VAL A 514 -14.59 -9.75 -3.44
CA VAL A 514 -13.86 -10.99 -3.15
C VAL A 514 -12.39 -10.85 -3.50
N VAL A 515 -11.50 -11.07 -2.53
CA VAL A 515 -10.05 -11.13 -2.73
C VAL A 515 -9.61 -12.60 -2.70
N LEU A 516 -8.92 -13.03 -3.75
CA LEU A 516 -8.36 -14.38 -3.91
C LEU A 516 -6.83 -14.34 -3.91
N ASN A 517 -6.22 -15.48 -3.59
CA ASN A 517 -4.77 -15.64 -3.58
C ASN A 517 -4.34 -16.59 -4.70
N SER A 518 -3.95 -16.01 -5.83
CA SER A 518 -3.37 -16.70 -6.99
C SER A 518 -1.91 -17.14 -6.78
N ASN A 519 -1.24 -16.62 -5.76
CA ASN A 519 0.16 -16.89 -5.40
C ASN A 519 0.27 -17.55 -4.03
N TYR A 520 -0.66 -18.47 -3.80
CA TYR A 520 -0.76 -19.27 -2.60
C TYR A 520 0.14 -20.50 -2.69
N PHE A 521 1.10 -20.60 -1.76
CA PHE A 521 1.95 -21.78 -1.57
C PHE A 521 2.59 -22.29 -2.87
N TYR A 522 3.16 -21.39 -3.69
CA TYR A 522 3.54 -21.71 -5.06
C TYR A 522 5.05 -21.92 -5.27
N ARG A 523 5.40 -22.55 -6.39
CA ARG A 523 6.74 -23.03 -6.74
C ARG A 523 7.11 -22.62 -8.16
N SER A 524 8.31 -22.08 -8.33
CA SER A 524 8.85 -21.80 -9.67
C SER A 524 9.31 -23.08 -10.38
N HIS A 525 9.34 -23.01 -11.71
CA HIS A 525 9.74 -24.13 -12.58
C HIS A 525 8.98 -25.44 -12.26
N PRO A 526 7.63 -25.45 -12.26
CA PRO A 526 6.82 -26.57 -11.81
C PRO A 526 6.99 -27.87 -12.65
N PHE A 527 7.62 -27.77 -13.83
CA PHE A 527 7.93 -28.88 -14.75
C PHE A 527 9.30 -29.53 -14.49
N ARG A 528 10.07 -29.06 -13.48
CA ARG A 528 11.39 -29.62 -13.16
C ARG A 528 11.28 -30.70 -12.10
N ASP A 529 11.63 -31.92 -12.49
CA ASP A 529 11.72 -33.08 -11.60
C ASP A 529 13.01 -33.08 -10.74
N ASP A 530 14.04 -32.35 -11.17
CA ASP A 530 15.28 -32.15 -10.38
C ASP A 530 15.15 -31.05 -9.30
N HIS A 531 13.93 -30.61 -9.01
CA HIS A 531 13.63 -29.76 -7.87
C HIS A 531 13.48 -30.64 -6.61
N PRO A 532 14.29 -30.44 -5.55
CA PRO A 532 14.32 -31.37 -4.40
C PRO A 532 13.01 -31.42 -3.61
N VAL A 533 12.16 -30.40 -3.72
CA VAL A 533 10.76 -30.42 -3.26
C VAL A 533 9.76 -30.26 -4.40
N GLY A 534 10.04 -30.83 -5.56
CA GLY A 534 9.27 -30.63 -6.80
C GLY A 534 7.78 -31.00 -6.72
N LYS A 535 7.42 -31.89 -5.79
CA LYS A 535 6.03 -32.31 -5.50
C LYS A 535 5.28 -31.37 -4.54
N ARG A 536 5.91 -30.34 -3.97
CA ARG A 536 5.27 -29.35 -3.11
C ARG A 536 4.85 -28.12 -3.90
N GLY A 537 3.74 -27.53 -3.47
CA GLY A 537 3.26 -26.23 -3.91
C GLY A 537 2.58 -26.21 -5.28
N TYR A 538 1.96 -25.07 -5.57
CA TYR A 538 1.23 -24.80 -6.80
C TYR A 538 2.07 -24.07 -7.85
N ARG A 539 1.44 -23.74 -8.99
CA ARG A 539 2.01 -22.81 -9.97
C ARG A 539 1.65 -21.37 -9.59
N GLU A 540 2.43 -20.44 -10.09
CA GLU A 540 2.05 -19.03 -10.21
C GLU A 540 0.72 -18.95 -11.01
N GLY A 541 -0.20 -18.08 -10.61
CA GLY A 541 -1.55 -17.98 -11.18
C GLY A 541 -2.58 -19.03 -10.73
N TRP A 542 -2.27 -19.90 -9.76
CA TRP A 542 -3.09 -21.08 -9.48
C TRP A 542 -4.08 -20.93 -8.31
N VAL A 543 -5.29 -20.46 -8.60
CA VAL A 543 -6.41 -20.44 -7.63
C VAL A 543 -6.84 -21.87 -7.28
N THR A 544 -6.70 -22.29 -6.01
CA THR A 544 -6.84 -23.70 -5.60
C THR A 544 -8.26 -24.26 -5.73
N LYS A 545 -8.45 -25.60 -5.64
CA LYS A 545 -9.80 -26.21 -5.62
C LYS A 545 -10.66 -25.68 -4.45
N PRO A 546 -10.15 -25.58 -3.20
CA PRO A 546 -10.89 -24.95 -2.09
C PRO A 546 -11.32 -23.50 -2.39
N GLN A 547 -10.42 -22.65 -2.91
CA GLN A 547 -10.76 -21.26 -3.25
C GLN A 547 -11.90 -21.17 -4.27
N LEU A 548 -11.87 -21.96 -5.35
CA LEU A 548 -12.95 -21.98 -6.36
C LEU A 548 -14.29 -22.49 -5.78
N ALA A 549 -14.25 -23.55 -4.96
CA ALA A 549 -15.45 -24.13 -4.35
C ALA A 549 -16.08 -23.24 -3.26
N TRP A 550 -15.29 -22.34 -2.65
CA TRP A 550 -15.77 -21.29 -1.76
C TRP A 550 -16.33 -20.10 -2.55
N LEU A 551 -15.60 -19.61 -3.56
CA LEU A 551 -16.03 -18.49 -4.43
C LEU A 551 -17.43 -18.71 -5.02
N ASP A 552 -17.71 -19.92 -5.53
CA ASP A 552 -19.02 -20.25 -6.10
C ASP A 552 -20.16 -20.21 -5.07
N LYS A 553 -19.87 -20.54 -3.80
CA LYS A 553 -20.83 -20.51 -2.69
C LYS A 553 -21.02 -19.11 -2.13
N ASP A 554 -19.94 -18.34 -2.00
CA ASP A 554 -19.99 -17.00 -1.42
C ASP A 554 -20.62 -15.98 -2.35
N LEU A 555 -20.34 -16.03 -3.67
CA LEU A 555 -21.06 -15.22 -4.66
C LEU A 555 -22.58 -15.53 -4.65
N ALA A 556 -22.95 -16.81 -4.56
CA ALA A 556 -24.35 -17.23 -4.40
C ALA A 556 -24.97 -16.71 -3.08
N ALA A 557 -24.21 -16.72 -1.99
CA ALA A 557 -24.66 -16.20 -0.70
C ALA A 557 -24.80 -14.67 -0.72
N ALA A 558 -23.86 -13.94 -1.33
CA ALA A 558 -23.90 -12.49 -1.49
C ALA A 558 -25.13 -12.05 -2.32
N ARG A 559 -25.43 -12.75 -3.41
CA ARG A 559 -26.65 -12.52 -4.19
C ARG A 559 -27.92 -12.70 -3.35
N LYS A 560 -27.96 -13.74 -2.50
CA LYS A 560 -29.05 -13.96 -1.51
C LYS A 560 -29.11 -12.89 -0.40
N ARG A 561 -27.97 -12.30 -0.01
CA ARG A 561 -27.90 -11.12 0.88
C ARG A 561 -28.31 -9.80 0.19
N GLY A 562 -28.61 -9.83 -1.11
CA GLY A 562 -29.12 -8.70 -1.90
C GLY A 562 -28.09 -8.00 -2.80
N ALA A 563 -26.86 -8.53 -2.92
CA ALA A 563 -25.83 -7.94 -3.77
C ALA A 563 -26.26 -7.86 -5.25
N ARG A 564 -26.20 -6.65 -5.82
CA ARG A 564 -26.46 -6.34 -7.23
C ARG A 564 -25.21 -6.44 -8.08
N HIS A 565 -24.04 -6.16 -7.50
CA HIS A 565 -22.74 -6.21 -8.15
C HIS A 565 -21.78 -7.07 -7.35
N SER A 566 -20.99 -7.88 -8.05
CA SER A 566 -19.84 -8.59 -7.48
C SER A 566 -18.58 -8.18 -8.24
N PHE A 567 -17.50 -7.95 -7.51
CA PHE A 567 -16.18 -7.63 -8.04
C PHE A 567 -15.15 -8.61 -7.46
N VAL A 568 -14.29 -9.15 -8.30
CA VAL A 568 -13.28 -10.15 -7.88
C VAL A 568 -11.87 -9.63 -8.14
N PHE A 569 -11.00 -9.80 -7.17
CA PHE A 569 -9.63 -9.27 -7.14
C PHE A 569 -8.67 -10.43 -6.87
N THR A 570 -7.62 -10.56 -7.68
CA THR A 570 -6.54 -11.54 -7.49
C THR A 570 -5.32 -11.01 -8.22
N HIS A 571 -4.11 -11.34 -7.79
CA HIS A 571 -2.93 -10.71 -8.38
C HIS A 571 -2.74 -11.06 -9.86
N GLU A 572 -2.72 -12.36 -10.17
CA GLU A 572 -2.25 -12.89 -11.46
C GLU A 572 -3.30 -12.72 -12.58
N PRO A 573 -2.99 -12.03 -13.69
CA PRO A 573 -3.91 -11.88 -14.81
C PRO A 573 -4.44 -13.20 -15.35
N ALA A 574 -5.77 -13.34 -15.39
CA ALA A 574 -6.42 -14.42 -16.13
C ALA A 574 -6.06 -14.38 -17.63
N PHE A 575 -5.98 -13.17 -18.19
CA PHE A 575 -5.69 -12.89 -19.59
C PHE A 575 -4.60 -11.81 -19.67
N PRO A 576 -3.32 -12.16 -19.46
CA PRO A 576 -2.19 -11.21 -19.53
C PRO A 576 -2.14 -10.48 -20.88
N ASN A 577 -1.54 -9.30 -20.94
CA ASN A 577 -1.46 -8.44 -22.12
C ASN A 577 -0.07 -7.81 -22.31
N GLY A 578 0.94 -8.29 -21.58
CA GLY A 578 2.30 -7.76 -21.48
C GLY A 578 3.32 -8.85 -21.13
N GLY A 579 4.10 -8.62 -20.06
CA GLY A 579 5.30 -9.41 -19.76
C GLY A 579 5.05 -10.86 -19.33
N HIS A 580 3.91 -11.15 -18.69
CA HIS A 580 3.74 -12.35 -17.86
C HIS A 580 2.95 -13.48 -18.55
N ALA A 581 3.11 -13.59 -19.86
CA ALA A 581 2.46 -14.63 -20.67
C ALA A 581 2.82 -16.07 -20.24
N LYS A 582 3.96 -16.28 -19.56
CA LYS A 582 4.51 -17.59 -19.14
C LYS A 582 4.38 -17.86 -17.63
N ASP A 583 4.07 -16.83 -16.84
CA ASP A 583 4.13 -16.84 -15.37
C ASP A 583 2.71 -16.77 -14.77
N ALA A 584 1.86 -15.88 -15.30
CA ALA A 584 0.48 -15.71 -14.88
C ALA A 584 -0.45 -16.87 -15.32
N MET A 585 -1.75 -16.77 -15.02
CA MET A 585 -2.74 -17.86 -15.17
C MET A 585 -2.83 -18.52 -16.56
N TYR A 586 -2.31 -17.88 -17.61
CA TYR A 586 -2.23 -18.47 -18.95
C TYR A 586 -1.09 -19.48 -19.11
N TYR A 587 0.07 -19.23 -18.49
CA TYR A 587 1.25 -20.09 -18.50
C TYR A 587 1.62 -20.63 -19.91
N HIS A 588 1.79 -19.72 -20.87
CA HIS A 588 2.05 -20.00 -22.30
C HIS A 588 1.03 -20.93 -23.00
N GLY A 589 -0.18 -21.05 -22.47
CA GLY A 589 -1.22 -21.94 -23.01
C GLY A 589 -1.15 -23.37 -22.48
N ASP A 590 -0.39 -23.63 -21.40
CA ASP A 590 -0.35 -24.93 -20.73
C ASP A 590 -1.78 -25.43 -20.45
N PRO A 591 -2.15 -26.67 -20.86
CA PRO A 591 -3.51 -27.16 -20.73
C PRO A 591 -4.04 -27.26 -19.30
N ALA A 592 -3.20 -27.45 -18.29
CA ALA A 592 -3.62 -27.49 -16.89
C ALA A 592 -3.88 -26.08 -16.34
N SER A 593 -3.01 -25.11 -16.64
CA SER A 593 -3.19 -23.68 -16.28
C SER A 593 -4.41 -23.09 -17.01
N VAL A 594 -4.57 -23.33 -18.31
CA VAL A 594 -5.74 -22.92 -19.09
C VAL A 594 -7.03 -23.53 -18.56
N ARG A 595 -7.07 -24.85 -18.26
CA ARG A 595 -8.24 -25.48 -17.60
C ARG A 595 -8.54 -24.84 -16.24
N ARG A 596 -7.51 -24.50 -15.46
CA ARG A 596 -7.67 -23.86 -14.15
C ARG A 596 -8.27 -22.46 -14.26
N ARG A 597 -7.70 -21.61 -15.12
CA ARG A 597 -8.22 -20.26 -15.44
C ARG A 597 -9.68 -20.34 -15.92
N ASN A 598 -10.00 -21.27 -16.82
CA ASN A 598 -11.36 -21.41 -17.33
C ASN A 598 -12.35 -21.88 -16.26
N ALA A 599 -11.92 -22.68 -15.27
CA ALA A 599 -12.76 -23.04 -14.13
C ALA A 599 -13.07 -21.82 -13.22
N LEU A 600 -12.09 -20.93 -13.00
CA LEU A 600 -12.34 -19.63 -12.34
C LEU A 600 -13.33 -18.80 -13.16
N TRP A 601 -13.05 -18.58 -14.45
CA TRP A 601 -13.84 -17.66 -15.27
C TRP A 601 -15.30 -18.10 -15.45
N ARG A 602 -15.56 -19.41 -15.52
CA ARG A 602 -16.94 -19.95 -15.56
C ARG A 602 -17.73 -19.68 -14.28
N ILE A 603 -17.07 -19.58 -13.12
CA ILE A 603 -17.73 -19.14 -11.87
C ILE A 603 -18.04 -17.65 -11.94
N LEU A 604 -17.13 -16.82 -12.48
CA LEU A 604 -17.39 -15.38 -12.67
C LEU A 604 -18.55 -15.12 -13.63
N VAL A 605 -18.63 -15.88 -14.73
CA VAL A 605 -19.73 -15.88 -15.72
C VAL A 605 -21.05 -16.33 -15.09
N LYS A 606 -21.05 -17.44 -14.34
CA LYS A 606 -22.23 -17.98 -13.63
C LYS A 606 -22.87 -16.99 -12.65
N HIS A 607 -22.07 -16.11 -12.04
CA HIS A 607 -22.53 -15.11 -11.07
C HIS A 607 -22.54 -13.67 -11.60
N GLU A 608 -22.45 -13.48 -12.92
CA GLU A 608 -22.59 -12.18 -13.59
C GLU A 608 -21.65 -11.10 -13.04
N VAL A 609 -20.42 -11.51 -12.67
CA VAL A 609 -19.42 -10.65 -12.00
C VAL A 609 -19.12 -9.43 -12.87
N ARG A 610 -19.26 -8.22 -12.31
CA ARG A 610 -19.21 -6.96 -13.05
C ARG A 610 -17.80 -6.60 -13.52
N GLY A 611 -16.76 -7.05 -12.83
CA GLY A 611 -15.38 -6.87 -13.24
C GLY A 611 -14.40 -7.74 -12.44
N ALA A 612 -13.34 -8.18 -13.10
CA ALA A 612 -12.23 -8.91 -12.49
C ALA A 612 -10.94 -8.08 -12.60
N PHE A 613 -10.26 -7.87 -11.48
CA PHE A 613 -9.15 -6.92 -11.36
C PHE A 613 -7.84 -7.62 -10.96
N PHE A 614 -6.74 -7.19 -11.59
CA PHE A 614 -5.44 -7.87 -11.58
C PHE A 614 -4.25 -6.90 -11.46
N GLY A 615 -3.10 -7.44 -11.05
CA GLY A 615 -1.77 -6.82 -11.00
C GLY A 615 -0.75 -7.59 -11.84
N ASP A 616 0.45 -7.79 -11.29
CA ASP A 616 1.61 -8.52 -11.82
C ASP A 616 2.21 -7.90 -13.09
N GLU A 617 1.40 -7.72 -14.13
CA GLU A 617 1.81 -6.90 -15.25
C GLU A 617 1.71 -5.42 -14.90
N HIS A 618 2.86 -4.77 -14.72
CA HIS A 618 2.98 -3.34 -14.47
C HIS A 618 2.58 -2.48 -15.71
N ASN A 619 1.29 -2.47 -16.02
CA ASN A 619 0.63 -1.67 -17.05
C ASN A 619 -0.79 -1.30 -16.59
N TYR A 620 -1.52 -0.60 -17.46
CA TYR A 620 -2.96 -0.66 -17.50
C TYR A 620 -3.36 -1.48 -18.74
N SER A 621 -4.22 -2.48 -18.57
CA SER A 621 -4.89 -3.14 -19.70
C SER A 621 -6.32 -3.51 -19.36
N ARG A 622 -7.19 -3.40 -20.37
CA ARG A 622 -8.61 -3.74 -20.26
C ARG A 622 -9.01 -4.63 -21.43
N THR A 623 -9.34 -5.87 -21.11
CA THR A 623 -9.67 -6.92 -22.09
C THR A 623 -11.10 -7.39 -21.85
N LEU A 624 -11.93 -7.33 -22.89
CA LEU A 624 -13.30 -7.83 -22.82
C LEU A 624 -13.31 -9.33 -23.08
N VAL A 625 -13.64 -10.12 -22.06
CA VAL A 625 -13.64 -11.58 -22.14
C VAL A 625 -15.07 -12.06 -22.30
N ASP A 626 -15.35 -12.65 -23.45
CA ASP A 626 -16.65 -13.13 -23.88
C ASP A 626 -16.48 -14.36 -24.80
N GLN A 627 -17.56 -14.76 -25.49
CA GLN A 627 -17.57 -15.92 -26.39
C GLN A 627 -16.52 -15.89 -27.51
N ARG A 628 -15.94 -14.73 -27.83
CA ARG A 628 -14.82 -14.59 -28.79
C ARG A 628 -13.47 -15.02 -28.22
N VAL A 629 -13.37 -15.19 -26.89
CA VAL A 629 -12.18 -15.65 -26.18
C VAL A 629 -12.31 -17.14 -25.79
N ASP A 630 -13.51 -17.56 -25.37
CA ASP A 630 -13.89 -18.97 -25.18
C ASP A 630 -15.43 -19.05 -25.28
N PRO A 631 -16.02 -19.91 -26.14
CA PRO A 631 -17.47 -19.98 -26.33
C PRO A 631 -18.30 -20.22 -25.06
N SER A 632 -17.69 -20.79 -24.00
CA SER A 632 -18.34 -21.00 -22.70
C SER A 632 -18.44 -19.74 -21.81
N PHE A 633 -17.92 -18.59 -22.26
CA PHE A 633 -18.02 -17.31 -21.56
C PHE A 633 -19.21 -16.49 -22.10
N SER A 634 -20.43 -16.98 -21.82
CA SER A 634 -21.69 -16.40 -22.31
C SER A 634 -22.03 -15.02 -21.75
N TYR A 635 -21.65 -14.73 -20.50
CA TYR A 635 -21.76 -13.39 -19.92
C TYR A 635 -20.42 -12.64 -20.07
N PRO A 636 -20.38 -11.47 -20.72
CA PRO A 636 -19.15 -10.75 -21.01
C PRO A 636 -18.61 -10.00 -19.78
N ILE A 637 -17.32 -10.18 -19.47
CA ILE A 637 -16.67 -9.61 -18.28
C ILE A 637 -15.39 -8.88 -18.70
N PHE A 638 -15.13 -7.70 -18.14
CA PHE A 638 -13.83 -7.04 -18.28
C PHE A 638 -12.81 -7.63 -17.31
N ALA A 639 -11.73 -8.17 -17.87
CA ALA A 639 -10.46 -8.35 -17.17
C ALA A 639 -9.71 -7.01 -17.20
N VAL A 640 -9.34 -6.49 -16.02
CA VAL A 640 -8.70 -5.17 -15.86
C VAL A 640 -7.42 -5.30 -15.05
N THR A 641 -6.27 -5.19 -15.70
CA THR A 641 -4.97 -5.12 -15.02
C THR A 641 -4.62 -3.67 -14.70
N THR A 642 -4.15 -3.40 -13.48
CA THR A 642 -3.89 -2.06 -12.95
C THR A 642 -2.62 -2.00 -12.09
N GLY A 643 -1.56 -2.70 -12.50
CA GLY A 643 -0.24 -2.78 -11.83
C GLY A 643 0.60 -1.49 -11.91
N GLY A 644 -0.05 -0.33 -11.83
CA GLY A 644 0.56 0.97 -12.04
C GLY A 644 1.13 1.64 -10.79
N ALA A 645 1.06 1.04 -9.60
CA ALA A 645 1.27 1.75 -8.34
C ALA A 645 2.73 2.03 -7.97
N GLY A 646 3.72 1.50 -8.71
CA GLY A 646 5.13 1.74 -8.42
C GLY A 646 6.14 1.05 -9.33
N ALA A 647 5.88 -0.21 -9.66
CA ALA A 647 6.81 -1.15 -10.29
C ALA A 647 7.26 -0.75 -11.73
N PRO A 648 8.35 -1.36 -12.27
CA PRO A 648 8.92 -0.99 -13.57
C PRO A 648 8.10 -1.51 -14.77
N TYR A 649 7.56 -0.60 -15.58
CA TYR A 649 6.56 -0.89 -16.63
C TYR A 649 6.87 -2.06 -17.59
N TYR A 650 5.81 -2.67 -18.15
CA TYR A 650 5.88 -3.55 -19.32
C TYR A 650 5.29 -2.92 -20.58
N ALA A 651 5.79 -3.35 -21.75
CA ALA A 651 5.17 -3.10 -23.04
C ALA A 651 4.05 -4.13 -23.35
N GLN A 652 3.18 -3.82 -24.30
CA GLN A 652 2.08 -4.71 -24.69
C GLN A 652 2.61 -5.93 -25.47
N ASN A 653 2.21 -7.13 -25.05
CA ASN A 653 2.37 -8.34 -25.84
C ASN A 653 1.18 -8.51 -26.79
N ARG A 654 1.44 -8.48 -28.10
CA ARG A 654 0.43 -8.54 -29.17
C ARG A 654 0.33 -9.92 -29.85
N ALA A 655 1.05 -10.92 -29.36
CA ALA A 655 1.03 -12.30 -29.88
C ALA A 655 0.01 -13.20 -29.15
N LEU A 656 -0.76 -12.67 -28.20
CA LEU A 656 -1.66 -13.45 -27.35
C LEU A 656 -3.03 -13.68 -28.02
N PRO A 657 -3.70 -14.83 -27.81
CA PRO A 657 -4.92 -15.20 -28.55
C PRO A 657 -6.05 -14.16 -28.48
N TRP A 658 -6.21 -13.51 -27.33
CA TRP A 658 -7.24 -12.48 -27.09
C TRP A 658 -6.78 -11.05 -27.42
N THR A 659 -5.67 -10.85 -28.16
CA THR A 659 -5.17 -9.49 -28.49
C THR A 659 -6.24 -8.62 -29.18
N LYS A 660 -7.12 -9.22 -30.01
CA LYS A 660 -8.26 -8.53 -30.65
C LYS A 660 -9.38 -8.11 -29.67
N SER A 661 -9.38 -8.67 -28.46
CA SER A 661 -10.34 -8.38 -27.39
C SER A 661 -9.85 -7.31 -26.40
N VAL A 662 -8.56 -6.94 -26.44
CA VAL A 662 -8.00 -5.81 -25.69
C VAL A 662 -8.66 -4.51 -26.19
N LYS A 663 -9.28 -3.75 -25.29
CA LYS A 663 -9.97 -2.48 -25.61
C LYS A 663 -9.13 -1.25 -25.28
N ARG A 664 -8.20 -1.36 -24.33
CA ARG A 664 -7.21 -0.32 -24.00
C ARG A 664 -5.96 -0.96 -23.40
N PHE A 665 -4.82 -0.31 -23.67
CA PHE A 665 -3.53 -0.57 -23.02
C PHE A 665 -2.83 0.77 -22.75
N SER A 666 -2.10 0.89 -21.65
CA SER A 666 -1.12 1.96 -21.42
C SER A 666 0.00 1.49 -20.47
N ALA A 667 1.25 1.87 -20.75
CA ALA A 667 2.39 1.60 -19.86
C ALA A 667 2.55 2.65 -18.73
N GLN A 668 1.61 3.60 -18.61
CA GLN A 668 1.66 4.65 -17.58
C GLN A 668 1.39 4.09 -16.17
N ARG A 669 2.10 4.60 -15.17
CA ARG A 669 1.76 4.44 -13.73
C ARG A 669 0.33 4.97 -13.50
N ASN A 670 -0.54 4.13 -12.94
CA ASN A 670 -1.99 4.25 -13.03
C ASN A 670 -2.74 3.71 -11.78
N GLN A 671 -3.99 4.14 -11.63
CA GLN A 671 -4.99 3.53 -10.74
C GLN A 671 -6.37 3.57 -11.41
N VAL A 672 -7.24 2.62 -11.06
CA VAL A 672 -8.65 2.63 -11.47
C VAL A 672 -9.51 3.22 -10.35
N PHE A 673 -10.56 3.94 -10.73
CA PHE A 673 -11.69 4.33 -9.90
C PHE A 673 -12.95 3.66 -10.44
N VAL A 674 -13.73 3.03 -9.57
CA VAL A 674 -15.02 2.44 -9.92
C VAL A 674 -16.11 3.12 -9.11
N TYR A 675 -17.11 3.65 -9.81
CA TYR A 675 -18.27 4.37 -9.28
C TYR A 675 -19.48 3.44 -9.33
N VAL A 676 -20.23 3.33 -8.23
CA VAL A 676 -21.44 2.50 -8.11
C VAL A 676 -22.60 3.41 -7.67
N ASP A 677 -23.68 3.43 -8.45
CA ASP A 677 -24.85 4.29 -8.24
C ASP A 677 -26.13 3.57 -8.72
N GLY A 678 -26.89 2.99 -7.79
CA GLY A 678 -27.92 2.00 -8.15
C GLY A 678 -27.30 0.83 -8.92
N ASP A 679 -27.93 0.43 -10.03
CA ASP A 679 -27.40 -0.61 -10.93
C ASP A 679 -26.35 -0.08 -11.95
N ARG A 680 -26.10 1.23 -12.00
CA ARG A 680 -25.07 1.84 -12.85
C ARG A 680 -23.70 1.66 -12.22
N VAL A 681 -22.77 1.07 -12.99
CA VAL A 681 -21.35 0.98 -12.61
C VAL A 681 -20.49 1.56 -13.72
N GLU A 682 -19.66 2.53 -13.37
CA GLU A 682 -18.74 3.20 -14.31
C GLU A 682 -17.30 3.10 -13.78
N ALA A 683 -16.32 3.08 -14.67
CA ALA A 683 -14.91 3.06 -14.32
C ALA A 683 -14.12 4.17 -15.04
N GLU A 684 -13.16 4.76 -14.33
CA GLU A 684 -12.15 5.66 -14.87
C GLU A 684 -10.75 5.20 -14.45
N THR A 685 -9.85 5.02 -15.41
CA THR A 685 -8.42 4.86 -15.14
C THR A 685 -7.73 6.21 -15.23
N VAL A 686 -6.93 6.56 -14.23
CA VAL A 686 -6.11 7.79 -14.25
C VAL A 686 -4.64 7.51 -14.00
N SER A 687 -3.78 8.33 -14.60
CA SER A 687 -2.32 8.25 -14.42
C SER A 687 -1.87 8.83 -13.08
N VAL A 688 -0.58 8.67 -12.75
CA VAL A 688 0.05 9.29 -11.58
C VAL A 688 -0.01 10.83 -11.58
N THR A 689 -0.20 11.49 -12.73
CA THR A 689 -0.46 12.95 -12.79
C THR A 689 -1.93 13.29 -12.56
N GLY A 690 -2.85 12.39 -12.85
CA GLY A 690 -4.31 12.59 -12.78
C GLY A 690 -4.99 12.76 -14.16
N GLU A 691 -4.22 12.65 -15.24
CA GLU A 691 -4.72 12.47 -16.61
C GLU A 691 -5.62 11.23 -16.71
N THR A 692 -6.73 11.33 -17.43
CA THR A 692 -7.62 10.19 -17.74
C THR A 692 -7.01 9.31 -18.83
N ILE A 693 -6.66 8.08 -18.47
CA ILE A 693 -6.15 7.05 -19.40
C ILE A 693 -7.30 6.36 -20.14
N ASP A 694 -8.42 6.10 -19.45
CA ASP A 694 -9.57 5.37 -19.99
C ASP A 694 -10.85 5.68 -19.20
N ARG A 695 -12.02 5.55 -19.83
CA ARG A 695 -13.34 5.51 -19.18
C ARG A 695 -14.25 4.50 -19.88
N PHE A 696 -14.94 3.69 -19.09
CA PHE A 696 -15.76 2.57 -19.59
C PHE A 696 -16.84 2.18 -18.58
N SER A 697 -17.93 1.58 -19.05
CA SER A 697 -18.96 1.05 -18.16
C SER A 697 -18.66 -0.38 -17.71
N LEU A 698 -19.10 -0.70 -16.50
CA LEU A 698 -19.18 -2.03 -15.89
C LEU A 698 -20.62 -2.39 -15.50
N SER A 699 -21.60 -1.62 -16.00
CA SER A 699 -23.04 -1.87 -15.86
C SER A 699 -23.44 -3.18 -16.57
N ASP A 700 -24.67 -3.65 -16.36
CA ASP A 700 -25.18 -4.79 -17.14
C ASP A 700 -25.17 -4.45 -18.64
N PRO A 701 -24.63 -5.32 -19.53
CA PRO A 701 -24.63 -5.09 -20.97
C PRO A 701 -25.86 -5.70 -21.68
N ARG A 702 -26.93 -5.99 -20.92
CA ARG A 702 -28.23 -6.50 -21.35
C ARG A 702 -29.31 -5.46 -21.07
#